data_AF-A0A9D1F808-F1
#
_entry.id   AF-A0A9D1F808-F1
#
_cell.length_a   1.000
_cell.length_b   1.000
_cell.length_c   1.000
_cell.angle_alpha   90.00
_cell.angle_beta   90.00
_cell.angle_gamma   90.00
#
_symmetry.space_group_name_H-M   'P 1'
#
loop_
_entity.id
_entity.type
_entity.pdbx_description
1 polymer ?
#
loop_
_entity_poly.entity_id
_entity_poly.type
_entity_poly.pdbx_seq_one_letter_code
_entity_poly.pdbx_strand_id
1 'polypeptide(L)'
;PDVQNNDGRRYRDFFKSFTIWVNGEEVPASQVSYEAAKYNEYFIVKFPRMSVTSLTVEPSQWDGAGNMSLSEVTFYEYDGLADEIEALFANDSHTVLAQGVDAERIAALRTKAENVDAYYVERSVLLDQLENAQQLLNGETLVVRSGFTSRSGAADQKYGQTASALQPLGITALSNQSVSFYVEGLGDGETATLVQWQQYSEAGTEAKRYTLHNGRNQIYLNPIGNSGSGERGGSLYLEYSGSHADELKLQIRDISAQKNVVTEIPLLDITSDQWYGRSAEERKAQIAAYVETLRTYVSGLTFPNDSSRRTNIRNATEIATPSVLLSLPADQVLAGLGGAQASAEEMTQKLYDAICAWEQLLFLANKTQGVIDGDAVFADYRYPMETRQNIRFSRMFSGAFMFAAGSYVGIDYPETRSMVTGYPLGQNSTGGGIDADDVNGLYGWGIAHEIGHNMDKIGYAEITNNIYSLVAQTADTGNMTGPSRLEGMYTAIFDKVALGKPGQAGDVFTQLGMYWQLHLAYDEAGNPLDGAGALDFYNAFFAKWKAGAYSDAASKDDRIALIAAEVTGKDLTEFFTRWGMELSQQTKTTLAEYAEETRNIWYLNDQSRRDRLNGERQAELTANVTAAVEGEKQTQLTITVSGDADRIQGYEILRNGTPVGFLMGNGSETQTYTDTVGTANNMAFAYTVRVIDKLGYEAATAESNQVRISYDQTIDADRYTITRLENGDIVIAAKEEQLLTTGGWKITGAQLPADGTYTVTITGESGQETVAKTGSFTDNENQSGETFLAYFNKPGVETSDTRIWMYDAAQVVITGVPDYVTLSDIHLLSYPGDNIAFTEGASIGVLERDYTYAIDGGQTETIPAGTVVVTGSYRGDPLYNSVRVVAQMQTMKPGSSEAPVVTKQTLSGETLLFAEIPEDGQVSTISDGFFLFVPENQEAFRQVNEDHGDNHAVGNSVMIALQAQMWRAETVDGDNPRMTSDTLAISVPRYDSMPGIVLEQ
;
A
#
# COMPACT_ATOMS: atom_id res chain seq x y z
N PRO A 1 -32.39 1.87 46.64
CA PRO A 1 -32.99 2.26 45.34
C PRO A 1 -31.87 2.75 44.41
N ASP A 2 -31.13 1.77 43.88
CA ASP A 2 -30.10 1.98 42.86
C ASP A 2 -30.79 2.33 41.54
N VAL A 3 -30.56 3.54 41.04
CA VAL A 3 -30.92 3.89 39.67
C VAL A 3 -29.61 3.96 38.88
N GLN A 4 -29.26 2.83 38.28
CA GLN A 4 -28.25 2.72 37.23
C GLN A 4 -28.77 3.47 35.99
N ASN A 5 -27.96 4.38 35.44
CA ASN A 5 -28.04 4.74 34.03
C ASN A 5 -27.28 3.66 33.23
N ASN A 6 -27.66 3.49 31.96
CA ASN A 6 -27.22 2.42 31.06
C ASN A 6 -25.71 2.32 30.76
N ASP A 7 -24.86 3.17 31.33
CA ASP A 7 -23.40 3.17 31.11
C ASP A 7 -22.57 2.83 32.37
N GLY A 8 -23.21 2.39 33.46
CA GLY A 8 -22.51 1.91 34.66
C GLY A 8 -21.79 2.99 35.49
N ARG A 9 -21.94 4.28 35.17
CA ARG A 9 -21.37 5.41 35.93
C ARG A 9 -22.32 5.83 37.07
N ARG A 10 -21.81 5.98 38.29
CA ARG A 10 -22.58 6.47 39.44
C ARG A 10 -22.65 8.00 39.37
N TYR A 11 -23.74 8.61 39.88
CA TYR A 11 -23.90 10.08 39.97
C TYR A 11 -22.80 10.82 40.77
N ARG A 12 -21.90 10.08 41.43
CA ARG A 12 -20.81 10.58 42.27
C ARG A 12 -19.55 10.99 41.49
N ASP A 13 -19.44 10.64 40.21
CA ASP A 13 -18.24 10.87 39.39
C ASP A 13 -18.22 12.23 38.65
N PHE A 14 -19.04 13.20 39.07
CA PHE A 14 -19.32 14.40 38.27
C PHE A 14 -18.82 15.74 38.85
N PHE A 15 -18.34 15.78 40.10
CA PHE A 15 -17.84 17.03 40.70
C PHE A 15 -16.42 17.37 40.22
N LYS A 16 -16.20 18.62 39.80
CA LYS A 16 -14.93 19.14 39.26
C LYS A 16 -14.27 20.22 40.11
N SER A 17 -15.03 20.90 40.95
CA SER A 17 -14.53 21.96 41.84
C SER A 17 -15.54 22.23 42.94
N PHE A 18 -15.10 22.93 43.99
CA PHE A 18 -15.94 23.45 45.05
C PHE A 18 -15.62 24.91 45.24
N THR A 19 -16.64 25.77 45.21
CA THR A 19 -16.53 27.17 45.61
C THR A 19 -17.09 27.32 47.02
N ILE A 20 -16.35 28.03 47.87
CA ILE A 20 -16.69 28.19 49.28
C ILE A 20 -16.90 29.67 49.59
N TRP A 21 -18.00 30.00 50.25
CA TRP A 21 -18.20 31.30 50.86
C TRP A 21 -18.31 31.12 52.36
N VAL A 22 -17.55 31.93 53.10
CA VAL A 22 -17.60 31.97 54.55
C VAL A 22 -18.07 33.35 54.97
N ASN A 23 -19.12 33.40 55.79
CA ASN A 23 -19.73 34.65 56.26
C ASN A 23 -20.18 35.59 55.12
N GLY A 24 -20.46 35.04 53.93
CA GLY A 24 -20.87 35.80 52.73
C GLY A 24 -19.73 36.29 51.83
N GLU A 25 -18.46 36.07 52.20
CA GLU A 25 -17.31 36.37 51.35
C GLU A 25 -16.77 35.09 50.70
N GLU A 26 -16.45 35.16 49.41
CA GLU A 26 -15.88 34.05 48.66
C GLU A 26 -14.44 33.81 49.11
N VAL A 27 -14.13 32.55 49.43
CA VAL A 27 -12.75 32.12 49.65
C VAL A 27 -12.09 32.03 48.27
N PRO A 28 -10.93 32.69 48.05
CA PRO A 28 -10.22 32.59 46.77
C PRO A 28 -10.03 31.14 46.35
N ALA A 29 -10.30 30.81 45.09
CA ALA A 29 -10.21 29.44 44.59
C ALA A 29 -8.83 28.79 44.83
N SER A 30 -7.76 29.60 44.84
CA SER A 30 -6.39 29.17 45.19
C SER A 30 -6.22 28.70 46.64
N GLN A 31 -7.17 29.03 47.51
CA GLN A 31 -7.20 28.66 48.93
C GLN A 31 -8.24 27.59 49.25
N VAL A 32 -9.02 27.14 48.25
CA VAL A 32 -9.95 26.03 48.38
C VAL A 32 -9.35 24.82 47.67
N SER A 33 -9.15 23.74 48.40
CA SER A 33 -8.74 22.46 47.83
C SER A 33 -9.73 21.37 48.21
N TYR A 34 -9.75 20.27 47.46
CA TYR A 34 -10.57 19.13 47.83
C TYR A 34 -9.88 17.81 47.52
N GLU A 35 -10.20 16.81 48.33
CA GLU A 35 -9.76 15.43 48.14
C GLU A 35 -10.98 14.55 47.88
N ALA A 36 -10.84 13.63 46.95
CA ALA A 36 -11.87 12.65 46.63
C ALA A 36 -11.54 11.31 47.28
N ALA A 37 -12.52 10.76 48.00
CA ALA A 37 -12.42 9.40 48.53
C ALA A 37 -12.52 8.35 47.41
N LYS A 38 -12.27 7.09 47.76
CA LYS A 38 -12.49 5.93 46.89
C LYS A 38 -13.87 6.00 46.22
N TYR A 39 -13.91 5.84 44.89
CA TYR A 39 -15.12 5.95 44.07
C TYR A 39 -15.96 7.22 44.29
N ASN A 40 -15.29 8.32 44.69
CA ASN A 40 -15.93 9.59 45.00
C ASN A 40 -17.07 9.43 46.04
N GLU A 41 -16.91 8.50 46.99
CA GLU A 41 -17.93 8.23 48.00
C GLU A 41 -18.21 9.42 48.91
N TYR A 42 -17.19 10.24 49.17
CA TYR A 42 -17.26 11.54 49.82
C TYR A 42 -16.12 12.44 49.31
N PHE A 43 -16.25 13.74 49.56
CA PHE A 43 -15.22 14.74 49.27
C PHE A 43 -14.86 15.47 50.56
N ILE A 44 -13.57 15.68 50.79
CA ILE A 44 -13.07 16.52 51.87
C ILE A 44 -12.73 17.88 51.26
N VAL A 45 -13.53 18.90 51.54
CA VAL A 45 -13.29 20.27 51.03
C VAL A 45 -12.58 21.07 52.12
N LYS A 46 -11.38 21.55 51.81
CA LYS A 46 -10.49 22.28 52.73
C LYS A 46 -10.50 23.76 52.33
N PHE A 47 -10.56 24.63 53.33
CA PHE A 47 -10.51 26.09 53.20
C PHE A 47 -9.81 26.68 54.42
N PRO A 48 -9.33 27.94 54.38
CA PRO A 48 -8.55 28.53 55.47
C PRO A 48 -9.29 28.54 56.79
N ARG A 49 -8.53 28.34 57.89
CA ARG A 49 -9.07 28.42 59.24
C ARG A 49 -9.62 29.81 59.51
N MET A 50 -10.92 29.88 59.83
CA MET A 50 -11.59 31.14 60.14
C MET A 50 -12.80 30.92 61.05
N SER A 51 -13.32 32.00 61.64
CA SER A 51 -14.56 31.94 62.42
C SER A 51 -15.76 31.83 61.47
N VAL A 52 -16.44 30.69 61.47
CA VAL A 52 -17.57 30.41 60.59
C VAL A 52 -18.89 30.67 61.33
N THR A 53 -19.71 31.60 60.83
CA THR A 53 -21.10 31.85 61.27
C THR A 53 -22.11 31.49 60.18
N SER A 54 -21.73 31.59 58.91
CA SER A 54 -22.44 31.00 57.78
C SER A 54 -21.43 30.41 56.78
N LEU A 55 -21.84 29.34 56.09
CA LEU A 55 -21.04 28.65 55.08
C LEU A 55 -21.93 28.34 53.88
N THR A 56 -21.45 28.66 52.67
CA THR A 56 -22.04 28.20 51.41
C THR A 56 -21.01 27.36 50.69
N VAL A 57 -21.44 26.19 50.21
CA VAL A 57 -20.63 25.26 49.43
C VAL A 57 -21.33 25.07 48.09
N GLU A 58 -20.67 25.46 47.01
CA GLU A 58 -21.14 25.24 45.65
C GLU A 58 -20.23 24.22 44.96
N PRO A 59 -20.65 22.95 44.84
CA PRO A 59 -19.96 22.01 43.98
C PRO A 59 -20.25 22.36 42.51
N SER A 60 -19.26 22.28 41.63
CA SER A 60 -19.45 22.42 40.19
C SER A 60 -19.29 21.07 39.48
N GLN A 61 -20.01 20.87 38.37
CA GLN A 61 -19.93 19.69 37.51
C GLN A 61 -19.66 20.07 36.05
N TRP A 62 -19.42 19.10 35.17
CA TRP A 62 -19.23 19.35 33.73
C TRP A 62 -20.55 19.60 33.00
N ASP A 63 -20.50 20.36 31.90
CA ASP A 63 -21.66 20.75 31.10
C ASP A 63 -22.38 19.53 30.49
N GLY A 64 -23.64 19.32 30.88
CA GLY A 64 -24.44 18.17 30.45
C GLY A 64 -24.54 17.03 31.48
N ALA A 65 -23.88 17.16 32.62
CA ALA A 65 -24.14 16.29 33.77
C ALA A 65 -25.57 16.52 34.32
N GLY A 66 -26.19 15.44 34.83
CA GLY A 66 -27.56 15.46 35.36
C GLY A 66 -27.72 16.21 36.68
N ASN A 67 -28.80 15.94 37.41
CA ASN A 67 -29.08 16.61 38.68
C ASN A 67 -27.99 16.35 39.74
N MET A 68 -27.54 17.41 40.43
CA MET A 68 -26.67 17.31 41.60
C MET A 68 -27.45 16.90 42.85
N SER A 69 -26.89 15.99 43.64
CA SER A 69 -27.42 15.65 44.96
C SER A 69 -26.30 15.46 45.98
N LEU A 70 -26.48 16.00 47.18
CA LEU A 70 -25.62 15.77 48.33
C LEU A 70 -26.43 14.97 49.36
N SER A 71 -25.94 13.80 49.73
CA SER A 71 -26.63 12.91 50.67
C SER A 71 -26.34 13.25 52.14
N GLU A 72 -25.14 13.75 52.42
CA GLU A 72 -24.67 14.07 53.76
C GLU A 72 -23.60 15.17 53.67
N VAL A 73 -23.63 16.10 54.62
CA VAL A 73 -22.59 17.14 54.80
C VAL A 73 -22.27 17.17 56.28
N THR A 74 -20.99 16.96 56.60
CA THR A 74 -20.51 16.85 57.99
C THR A 74 -19.39 17.87 58.22
N PHE A 75 -19.44 18.53 59.38
CA PHE A 75 -18.42 19.48 59.81
C PHE A 75 -17.64 18.87 60.97
N TYR A 76 -16.31 19.00 60.91
CA TYR A 76 -15.41 18.53 61.95
C TYR A 76 -14.77 19.71 62.67
N GLU A 77 -14.62 19.60 63.99
CA GLU A 77 -13.85 20.58 64.75
C GLU A 77 -12.37 20.47 64.37
N TYR A 78 -11.76 21.63 64.13
CA TYR A 78 -10.36 21.73 63.80
C TYR A 78 -9.51 21.74 65.08
N ASP A 79 -8.66 20.72 65.27
CA ASP A 79 -7.86 20.50 66.48
C ASP A 79 -6.38 20.91 66.34
N GLY A 80 -5.97 21.32 65.14
CA GLY A 80 -4.62 21.77 64.81
C GLY A 80 -3.58 20.67 64.57
N LEU A 81 -3.92 19.38 64.70
CA LEU A 81 -2.93 18.30 64.57
C LEU A 81 -2.26 18.28 63.19
N ALA A 82 -3.03 18.47 62.12
CA ALA A 82 -2.51 18.47 60.75
C ALA A 82 -1.47 19.59 60.54
N ASP A 83 -1.75 20.82 60.98
CA ASP A 83 -0.79 21.94 60.89
C ASP A 83 0.42 21.74 61.79
N GLU A 84 0.25 21.14 62.98
CA GLU A 84 1.36 20.81 63.86
C GLU A 84 2.32 19.78 63.25
N ILE A 85 1.78 18.84 62.47
CA ILE A 85 2.55 17.84 61.70
C ILE A 85 3.17 18.49 60.47
N GLU A 86 2.43 19.32 59.75
CA GLU A 86 2.94 20.07 58.58
C GLU A 86 4.13 20.96 58.97
N ALA A 87 4.05 21.62 60.13
CA ALA A 87 5.12 22.45 60.67
C ALA A 87 6.39 21.68 61.08
N LEU A 88 6.39 20.34 61.02
CA LEU A 88 7.61 19.55 61.16
C LEU A 88 8.51 19.67 59.92
N PHE A 89 7.97 20.08 58.78
CA PHE A 89 8.68 20.15 57.51
C PHE A 89 9.00 21.60 57.15
N ALA A 90 10.15 21.82 56.51
CA ALA A 90 10.60 23.14 56.06
C ALA A 90 10.18 23.45 54.62
N ASN A 91 9.68 22.46 53.88
CA ASN A 91 9.35 22.55 52.47
C ASN A 91 8.16 21.67 52.09
N ASP A 92 7.48 22.04 51.00
CA ASP A 92 6.21 21.43 50.56
C ASP A 92 6.36 19.96 50.10
N SER A 93 7.55 19.55 49.67
CA SER A 93 7.81 18.14 49.30
C SER A 93 8.09 17.25 50.50
N HIS A 94 8.10 17.79 51.72
CA HIS A 94 8.30 17.05 52.98
C HIS A 94 9.64 16.29 53.03
N THR A 95 10.69 16.86 52.44
CA THR A 95 12.03 16.24 52.37
C THR A 95 13.05 16.88 53.31
N VAL A 96 12.67 17.96 54.02
CA VAL A 96 13.55 18.67 54.95
C VAL A 96 12.76 18.95 56.23
N LEU A 97 13.35 18.65 57.39
CA LEU A 97 12.76 19.01 58.69
C LEU A 97 12.90 20.51 58.97
N ALA A 98 11.88 21.09 59.58
CA ALA A 98 11.93 22.43 60.13
C ALA A 98 12.99 22.54 61.24
N GLN A 99 13.53 23.73 61.41
CA GLN A 99 14.57 23.99 62.41
C GLN A 99 14.04 23.70 63.83
N GLY A 100 14.78 22.89 64.59
CA GLY A 100 14.47 22.60 66.00
C GLY A 100 13.49 21.44 66.21
N VAL A 101 13.12 20.71 65.16
CA VAL A 101 12.37 19.44 65.30
C VAL A 101 13.26 18.37 65.91
N ASP A 102 12.75 17.69 66.94
CA ASP A 102 13.42 16.58 67.61
C ASP A 102 12.48 15.36 67.77
N ALA A 103 13.04 14.25 68.26
CA ALA A 103 12.31 12.99 68.44
C ALA A 103 11.16 13.13 69.46
N GLU A 104 11.31 14.00 70.47
CA GLU A 104 10.31 14.20 71.52
C GLU A 104 9.07 14.90 70.96
N ARG A 105 9.26 15.91 70.11
CA ARG A 105 8.17 16.58 69.39
C ARG A 105 7.42 15.63 68.47
N ILE A 106 8.12 14.81 67.69
CA ILE A 106 7.50 13.82 66.79
C ILE A 106 6.71 12.78 67.60
N ALA A 107 7.28 12.26 68.70
CA ALA A 107 6.62 11.27 69.55
C ALA A 107 5.35 11.84 70.24
N ALA A 108 5.38 13.10 70.67
CA ALA A 108 4.22 13.78 71.25
C ALA A 108 3.07 13.90 70.23
N LEU A 109 3.38 14.31 68.99
CA LEU A 109 2.39 14.40 67.92
C LEU A 109 1.87 13.02 67.50
N ARG A 110 2.72 11.99 67.48
CA ARG A 110 2.31 10.60 67.26
C ARG A 110 1.34 10.11 68.32
N THR A 111 1.62 10.37 69.60
CA THR A 111 0.71 10.03 70.70
C THR A 111 -0.64 10.72 70.54
N LYS A 112 -0.64 12.00 70.12
CA LYS A 112 -1.88 12.74 69.84
C LYS A 112 -2.65 12.15 68.65
N ALA A 113 -1.97 11.76 67.57
CA ALA A 113 -2.55 11.15 66.37
C ALA A 113 -3.13 9.74 66.61
N GLU A 114 -2.48 8.95 67.46
CA GLU A 114 -2.88 7.58 67.81
C GLU A 114 -4.03 7.51 68.83
N ASN A 115 -4.44 8.63 69.43
CA ASN A 115 -5.57 8.67 70.34
C ASN A 115 -6.85 8.19 69.65
N VAL A 116 -7.31 6.98 70.02
CA VAL A 116 -8.46 6.30 69.43
C VAL A 116 -9.79 7.02 69.68
N ASP A 117 -9.87 7.83 70.74
CA ASP A 117 -11.07 8.57 71.12
C ASP A 117 -11.23 9.89 70.34
N ALA A 118 -10.17 10.35 69.66
CA ALA A 118 -10.22 11.47 68.73
C ALA A 118 -10.59 11.01 67.32
N TYR A 119 -11.26 11.85 66.54
CA TYR A 119 -11.48 11.58 65.11
C TYR A 119 -10.61 12.54 64.29
N TYR A 120 -9.66 11.98 63.52
CA TYR A 120 -8.86 12.73 62.56
C TYR A 120 -9.19 12.28 61.16
N VAL A 121 -9.50 13.25 60.30
CA VAL A 121 -9.56 13.04 58.86
C VAL A 121 -8.18 12.54 58.41
N GLU A 122 -8.16 11.41 57.69
CA GLU A 122 -6.93 10.82 57.13
C GLU A 122 -5.84 10.48 58.16
N ARG A 123 -6.23 9.95 59.34
CA ARG A 123 -5.28 9.52 60.39
C ARG A 123 -4.08 8.72 59.85
N SER A 124 -4.29 7.81 58.91
CA SER A 124 -3.20 7.00 58.33
C SER A 124 -2.13 7.85 57.63
N VAL A 125 -2.53 8.94 56.99
CA VAL A 125 -1.63 9.88 56.32
C VAL A 125 -0.86 10.71 57.34
N LEU A 126 -1.54 11.22 58.37
CA LEU A 126 -0.89 11.95 59.46
C LEU A 126 0.16 11.08 60.17
N LEU A 127 -0.14 9.81 60.40
CA LEU A 127 0.80 8.85 60.98
C LEU A 127 1.99 8.55 60.06
N ASP A 128 1.77 8.46 58.74
CA ASP A 128 2.84 8.32 57.74
C ASP A 128 3.68 9.60 57.59
N GLN A 129 3.11 10.79 57.72
CA GLN A 129 3.87 12.04 57.78
C GLN A 129 4.76 12.09 59.03
N LEU A 130 4.25 11.67 60.18
CA LEU A 130 5.07 11.53 61.38
C LEU A 130 6.16 10.46 61.22
N GLU A 131 5.88 9.38 60.50
CA GLU A 131 6.89 8.39 60.09
C GLU A 131 7.95 9.07 59.20
N ASN A 132 7.55 9.81 58.16
CA ASN A 132 8.44 10.57 57.29
C ASN A 132 9.35 11.53 58.07
N ALA A 133 8.80 12.30 59.01
CA ALA A 133 9.57 13.19 59.87
C ALA A 133 10.60 12.41 60.70
N GLN A 134 10.22 11.23 61.23
CA GLN A 134 11.14 10.36 61.96
C GLN A 134 12.24 9.80 61.05
N GLN A 135 11.90 9.41 59.82
CA GLN A 135 12.86 8.93 58.82
C GLN A 135 13.89 10.01 58.47
N LEU A 136 13.44 11.24 58.25
CA LEU A 136 14.32 12.39 58.05
C LEU A 136 15.24 12.65 59.25
N LEU A 137 14.70 12.56 60.47
CA LEU A 137 15.48 12.73 61.69
C LEU A 137 16.56 11.65 61.83
N ASN A 138 16.26 10.43 61.38
CA ASN A 138 17.18 9.29 61.37
C ASN A 138 18.19 9.33 60.20
N GLY A 139 18.01 10.24 59.22
CA GLY A 139 18.81 10.27 58.00
C GLY A 139 18.52 9.12 57.02
N GLU A 140 17.30 8.58 57.05
CA GLU A 140 16.86 7.53 56.13
C GLU A 140 16.62 8.09 54.71
N THR A 141 16.76 7.23 53.70
CA THR A 141 16.55 7.61 52.30
C THR A 141 15.07 7.66 51.98
N LEU A 142 14.64 8.71 51.27
CA LEU A 142 13.26 8.91 50.83
C LEU A 142 13.11 8.66 49.33
N VAL A 143 11.91 8.26 48.90
CA VAL A 143 11.55 8.16 47.48
C VAL A 143 11.21 9.55 46.95
N VAL A 144 12.22 10.24 46.41
CA VAL A 144 12.10 11.59 45.85
C VAL A 144 12.48 11.56 44.37
N ARG A 145 11.74 12.30 43.55
CA ARG A 145 12.02 12.51 42.12
C ARG A 145 12.13 14.00 41.83
N SER A 146 13.12 14.36 41.01
CA SER A 146 13.48 15.73 40.63
C SER A 146 14.24 15.69 39.30
N GLY A 147 14.66 16.85 38.78
CA GLY A 147 15.35 16.92 37.49
C GLY A 147 14.39 16.78 36.30
N PHE A 148 13.14 17.20 36.50
CA PHE A 148 12.14 17.21 35.44
C PHE A 148 12.49 18.25 34.37
N THR A 149 11.99 18.02 33.17
CA THR A 149 12.11 18.93 32.04
C THR A 149 10.74 19.44 31.64
N SER A 150 10.68 20.64 31.07
CA SER A 150 9.45 21.15 30.46
C SER A 150 9.26 20.47 29.11
N ARG A 151 8.14 19.77 28.92
CA ARG A 151 7.84 19.01 27.70
C ARG A 151 6.40 19.18 27.26
N SER A 152 6.19 19.53 26.00
CA SER A 152 4.85 19.69 25.42
C SER A 152 4.77 19.22 23.97
N GLY A 153 3.78 18.39 23.66
CA GLY A 153 3.42 18.06 22.27
C GLY A 153 2.93 19.27 21.47
N ALA A 154 2.49 20.34 22.13
CA ALA A 154 2.10 21.57 21.45
C ALA A 154 3.31 22.30 20.83
N ALA A 155 4.48 22.23 21.48
CA ALA A 155 5.71 22.83 20.97
C ALA A 155 6.20 22.17 19.67
N ASP A 156 5.86 20.89 19.46
CA ASP A 156 6.25 20.10 18.30
C ASP A 156 5.26 20.21 17.12
N GLN A 157 4.13 20.93 17.29
CA GLN A 157 3.16 21.16 16.21
C GLN A 157 3.79 21.85 14.98
N LYS A 158 4.84 22.65 15.17
CA LYS A 158 5.61 23.26 14.08
C LYS A 158 6.22 22.24 13.11
N TYR A 159 6.45 21.00 13.57
CA TYR A 159 6.93 19.89 12.75
C TYR A 159 5.78 19.01 12.23
N GLY A 160 4.55 19.28 12.64
CA GLY A 160 3.37 18.46 12.38
C GLY A 160 3.40 17.11 13.10
N GLN A 161 4.28 16.93 14.09
CA GLN A 161 4.48 15.67 14.79
C GLN A 161 3.74 15.63 16.13
N THR A 162 3.33 14.43 16.52
CA THR A 162 2.80 14.12 17.84
C THR A 162 3.54 12.91 18.39
N ALA A 163 4.04 13.00 19.62
CA ALA A 163 4.62 11.88 20.33
C ALA A 163 4.42 12.07 21.84
N SER A 164 5.19 11.35 22.68
CA SER A 164 4.98 11.35 24.13
C SER A 164 5.74 12.47 24.85
N ALA A 165 5.04 13.24 25.69
CA ALA A 165 5.65 14.17 26.65
C ALA A 165 5.92 13.53 28.03
N LEU A 166 5.68 12.22 28.17
CA LEU A 166 5.76 11.54 29.46
C LEU A 166 7.20 11.51 30.02
N GLN A 167 7.30 11.77 31.32
CA GLN A 167 8.54 11.68 32.09
C GLN A 167 8.40 10.57 33.14
N PRO A 168 9.16 9.47 33.05
CA PRO A 168 9.01 8.35 33.97
C PRO A 168 9.44 8.72 35.39
N LEU A 169 8.64 8.32 36.38
CA LEU A 169 8.99 8.52 37.79
C LEU A 169 9.85 7.37 38.36
N GLY A 170 10.17 6.34 37.57
CA GLY A 170 10.93 5.17 38.07
C GLY A 170 10.20 4.43 39.20
N ILE A 171 8.86 4.49 39.19
CA ILE A 171 8.00 3.81 40.16
C ILE A 171 6.79 3.21 39.44
N THR A 172 6.28 2.14 40.03
CA THR A 172 5.01 1.53 39.66
C THR A 172 4.10 1.52 40.88
N ALA A 173 2.79 1.54 40.65
CA ALA A 173 1.83 1.46 41.73
C ALA A 173 0.60 0.62 41.38
N LEU A 174 0.06 -0.09 42.38
CA LEU A 174 -1.18 -0.85 42.25
C LEU A 174 -2.39 0.08 42.10
N SER A 175 -3.30 -0.25 41.18
CA SER A 175 -4.62 0.37 41.14
C SER A 175 -5.48 -0.09 42.33
N ASN A 176 -6.58 0.62 42.56
CA ASN A 176 -7.48 0.50 43.72
C ASN A 176 -6.82 0.78 45.07
N GLN A 177 -5.76 1.59 45.06
CA GLN A 177 -4.99 1.97 46.25
C GLN A 177 -4.78 3.49 46.26
N SER A 178 -4.56 4.03 47.46
CA SER A 178 -4.18 5.44 47.62
C SER A 178 -2.67 5.58 47.71
N VAL A 179 -2.12 6.59 47.06
CA VAL A 179 -0.70 6.98 47.13
C VAL A 179 -0.63 8.46 47.45
N SER A 180 0.32 8.86 48.29
CA SER A 180 0.54 10.26 48.64
C SER A 180 1.72 10.82 47.85
N PHE A 181 1.53 12.01 47.28
CA PHE A 181 2.56 12.79 46.62
C PHE A 181 2.74 14.12 47.36
N TYR A 182 3.97 14.47 47.69
CA TYR A 182 4.30 15.80 48.23
C TYR A 182 5.09 16.53 47.17
N VAL A 183 4.53 17.63 46.66
CA VAL A 183 5.05 18.35 45.50
C VAL A 183 5.57 19.70 45.94
N GLU A 184 6.76 20.07 45.48
CA GLU A 184 7.34 21.40 45.65
C GLU A 184 7.73 21.92 44.28
N GLY A 185 7.71 23.25 44.09
CA GLY A 185 8.30 23.93 42.94
C GLY A 185 7.34 24.22 41.78
N LEU A 186 6.03 23.99 41.92
CA LEU A 186 5.07 24.49 40.92
C LEU A 186 4.95 26.01 41.03
N GLY A 187 5.13 26.71 39.91
CA GLY A 187 4.92 28.16 39.86
C GLY A 187 3.44 28.54 39.93
N ASP A 188 3.16 29.81 40.21
CA ASP A 188 1.79 30.34 40.28
C ASP A 188 1.02 30.08 38.98
N GLY A 189 -0.09 29.35 39.08
CA GLY A 189 -0.96 29.01 37.94
C GLY A 189 -0.45 27.86 37.06
N GLU A 190 0.74 27.30 37.35
CA GLU A 190 1.22 26.10 36.67
C GLU A 190 0.54 24.85 37.25
N THR A 191 0.40 23.82 36.41
CA THR A 191 -0.14 22.52 36.84
C THR A 191 0.78 21.39 36.37
N ALA A 192 0.97 20.39 37.22
CA ALA A 192 1.57 19.12 36.84
C ALA A 192 0.50 18.03 36.81
N THR A 193 0.64 17.07 35.91
CA THR A 193 -0.29 15.94 35.80
C THR A 193 0.45 14.63 36.05
N LEU A 194 0.04 13.91 37.09
CA LEU A 194 0.44 12.52 37.29
C LEU A 194 -0.33 11.64 36.30
N VAL A 195 0.40 10.82 35.55
CA VAL A 195 -0.15 9.84 34.61
C VAL A 195 0.11 8.44 35.16
N GLN A 196 -0.97 7.74 35.49
CA GLN A 196 -0.94 6.30 35.77
C GLN A 196 -1.10 5.55 34.46
N TRP A 197 -0.18 4.63 34.16
CA TRP A 197 -0.28 3.75 33.00
C TRP A 197 -0.45 2.30 33.42
N GLN A 198 -1.35 1.57 32.76
CA GLN A 198 -1.60 0.16 33.04
C GLN A 198 -0.51 -0.73 32.42
N GLN A 199 0.08 -1.61 33.22
CA GLN A 199 0.98 -2.66 32.74
C GLN A 199 0.23 -3.58 31.76
N TYR A 200 0.83 -3.87 30.60
CA TYR A 200 0.22 -4.69 29.54
C TYR A 200 -1.17 -4.18 29.13
N SER A 201 -1.26 -2.88 28.88
CA SER A 201 -2.49 -2.16 28.53
C SER A 201 -3.02 -2.51 27.14
N GLU A 202 -4.33 -2.37 26.96
CA GLU A 202 -5.01 -2.41 25.66
C GLU A 202 -5.10 -1.00 25.07
N ALA A 203 -4.97 -0.90 23.75
CA ALA A 203 -5.11 0.38 23.04
C ALA A 203 -6.49 1.01 23.29
N GLY A 204 -6.52 2.33 23.49
CA GLY A 204 -7.69 3.16 23.80
C GLY A 204 -8.03 3.26 25.29
N THR A 205 -7.49 2.43 26.17
CA THR A 205 -7.74 2.47 27.63
C THR A 205 -6.49 2.18 28.44
N GLU A 206 -5.45 2.99 28.28
CA GLU A 206 -4.12 2.72 28.84
C GLU A 206 -3.82 3.52 30.11
N ALA A 207 -4.38 4.72 30.22
CA ALA A 207 -3.93 5.71 31.20
C ALA A 207 -5.05 6.42 31.97
N LYS A 208 -4.72 6.85 33.19
CA LYS A 208 -5.50 7.80 34.01
C LYS A 208 -4.62 8.98 34.40
N ARG A 209 -5.22 10.17 34.46
CA ARG A 209 -4.53 11.43 34.72
C ARG A 209 -5.07 12.09 35.98
N TYR A 210 -4.18 12.67 36.77
CA TYR A 210 -4.49 13.32 38.05
C TYR A 210 -3.71 14.63 38.16
N THR A 211 -4.40 15.73 38.46
CA THR A 211 -3.75 17.02 38.68
C THR A 211 -3.01 17.01 40.01
N LEU A 212 -1.80 17.56 40.03
CA LEU A 212 -0.98 17.77 41.21
C LEU A 212 -0.86 19.27 41.54
N HIS A 213 -0.74 19.57 42.82
CA HIS A 213 -0.53 20.91 43.38
C HIS A 213 0.62 20.89 44.39
N ASN A 214 1.21 22.05 44.73
CA ASN A 214 2.22 22.10 45.79
C ASN A 214 1.65 21.58 47.13
N GLY A 215 2.52 20.99 47.93
CA GLY A 215 2.19 20.32 49.18
C GLY A 215 1.63 18.91 48.97
N ARG A 216 0.78 18.48 49.91
CA ARG A 216 0.20 17.13 49.93
C ARG A 216 -0.87 16.92 48.86
N ASN A 217 -0.74 15.82 48.11
CA ASN A 217 -1.72 15.29 47.17
C ASN A 217 -2.01 13.83 47.49
N GLN A 218 -3.25 13.52 47.87
CA GLN A 218 -3.69 12.15 48.09
C GLN A 218 -4.44 11.62 46.87
N ILE A 219 -3.82 10.70 46.15
CA ILE A 219 -4.35 10.20 44.88
C ILE A 219 -4.85 8.77 45.04
N TYR A 220 -6.14 8.56 44.76
CA TYR A 220 -6.69 7.22 44.58
C TYR A 220 -6.46 6.74 43.13
N LEU A 221 -5.59 5.76 42.96
CA LEU A 221 -5.24 5.19 41.66
C LEU A 221 -6.38 4.30 41.19
N ASN A 222 -7.11 4.73 40.17
CA ASN A 222 -8.30 4.06 39.68
C ASN A 222 -7.89 2.85 38.82
N PRO A 223 -8.71 1.79 38.78
CA PRO A 223 -8.46 0.70 37.86
C PRO A 223 -8.65 1.21 36.43
N ILE A 224 -7.75 0.76 35.55
CA ILE A 224 -7.79 1.03 34.12
C ILE A 224 -8.36 -0.21 33.43
N GLY A 225 -9.21 -0.01 32.43
CA GLY A 225 -9.82 -1.10 31.67
C GLY A 225 -8.75 -1.91 30.95
N ASN A 226 -8.74 -3.23 31.17
CA ASN A 226 -7.86 -4.16 30.45
C ASN A 226 -8.52 -5.55 30.53
N SER A 227 -8.97 -6.09 29.39
CA SER A 227 -9.79 -7.31 29.34
C SER A 227 -9.08 -8.60 29.80
N GLY A 228 -7.83 -8.52 30.26
CA GLY A 228 -7.11 -9.60 30.94
C GLY A 228 -7.24 -9.51 32.46
N SER A 229 -7.60 -10.62 33.12
CA SER A 229 -7.74 -10.74 34.58
C SER A 229 -6.38 -10.84 35.29
N GLY A 230 -5.57 -9.80 35.16
CA GLY A 230 -4.26 -9.68 35.80
C GLY A 230 -4.23 -8.64 36.91
N GLU A 231 -3.03 -8.43 37.46
CA GLU A 231 -2.76 -7.35 38.40
C GLU A 231 -3.06 -5.98 37.77
N ARG A 232 -3.65 -5.07 38.55
CA ARG A 232 -4.05 -3.72 38.08
C ARG A 232 -3.07 -2.70 38.62
N GLY A 233 -2.61 -1.82 37.75
CA GLY A 233 -1.58 -0.84 38.04
C GLY A 233 -0.47 -0.85 37.00
N GLY A 234 0.60 -0.11 37.27
CA GLY A 234 1.75 0.00 36.38
C GLY A 234 2.55 1.26 36.66
N SER A 235 3.41 1.64 35.71
CA SER A 235 4.32 2.78 35.82
C SER A 235 3.58 4.10 35.99
N LEU A 236 4.17 5.00 36.80
CA LEU A 236 3.71 6.38 36.95
C LEU A 236 4.64 7.35 36.24
N TYR A 237 4.06 8.37 35.62
CA TYR A 237 4.77 9.40 34.86
C TYR A 237 4.28 10.80 35.25
N LEU A 238 5.08 11.81 34.90
CA LEU A 238 4.70 13.21 34.98
C LEU A 238 4.52 13.80 33.57
N GLU A 239 3.44 14.54 33.37
CA GLU A 239 3.30 15.51 32.28
C GLU A 239 3.42 16.91 32.89
N TYR A 240 4.39 17.69 32.41
CA TYR A 240 4.63 19.06 32.87
C TYR A 240 5.26 19.90 31.75
N SER A 241 4.70 21.08 31.51
CA SER A 241 5.12 22.02 30.47
C SER A 241 5.30 23.46 30.99
N GLY A 242 5.38 23.62 32.31
CA GLY A 242 5.66 24.92 32.94
C GLY A 242 7.14 25.29 32.89
N SER A 243 7.46 26.46 33.43
CA SER A 243 8.81 27.04 33.37
C SER A 243 9.71 26.67 34.56
N HIS A 244 9.15 26.09 35.62
CA HIS A 244 9.82 25.74 36.87
C HIS A 244 10.19 24.24 36.96
N ALA A 245 10.46 23.59 35.81
CA ALA A 245 10.73 22.15 35.77
C ALA A 245 11.91 21.73 36.67
N ASP A 246 12.98 22.54 36.69
CA ASP A 246 14.18 22.30 37.48
C ASP A 246 13.95 22.45 39.01
N GLU A 247 12.88 23.15 39.40
CA GLU A 247 12.50 23.35 40.80
C GLU A 247 11.58 22.25 41.32
N LEU A 248 10.95 21.48 40.42
CA LEU A 248 10.00 20.44 40.78
C LEU A 248 10.64 19.29 41.56
N LYS A 249 10.05 19.00 42.72
CA LYS A 249 10.36 17.82 43.53
C LYS A 249 9.09 17.10 43.94
N LEU A 250 9.07 15.80 43.72
CA LEU A 250 7.97 14.92 44.07
C LEU A 250 8.48 13.87 45.06
N GLN A 251 8.05 13.94 46.32
CA GLN A 251 8.18 12.81 47.24
C GLN A 251 6.96 11.89 47.08
N ILE A 252 7.19 10.59 46.92
CA ILE A 252 6.13 9.59 46.79
C ILE A 252 6.09 8.72 48.04
N ARG A 253 4.91 8.52 48.62
CA ARG A 253 4.73 7.72 49.83
C ARG A 253 3.63 6.68 49.69
N ASP A 254 3.95 5.47 50.09
CA ASP A 254 3.02 4.37 50.27
C ASP A 254 2.44 4.42 51.69
N ILE A 255 1.16 4.77 51.79
CA ILE A 255 0.45 4.87 53.06
C ILE A 255 -0.24 3.56 53.47
N SER A 256 -0.09 2.49 52.68
CA SER A 256 -0.64 1.18 53.01
C SER A 256 0.09 0.55 54.20
N ALA A 257 -0.63 -0.22 55.00
CA ALA A 257 -0.07 -0.87 56.18
C ALA A 257 1.08 -1.84 55.85
N GLN A 258 1.06 -2.44 54.66
CA GLN A 258 2.09 -3.38 54.22
C GLN A 258 3.22 -2.75 53.40
N LYS A 259 3.14 -1.45 53.07
CA LYS A 259 4.11 -0.74 52.20
C LYS A 259 4.42 -1.52 50.91
N ASN A 260 3.38 -2.02 50.24
CA ASN A 260 3.50 -2.89 49.06
C ASN A 260 2.71 -2.40 47.84
N VAL A 261 2.18 -1.19 47.88
CA VAL A 261 1.44 -0.53 46.80
C VAL A 261 2.39 0.11 45.80
N VAL A 262 3.42 0.80 46.29
CA VAL A 262 4.43 1.47 45.45
C VAL A 262 5.67 0.58 45.36
N THR A 263 6.25 0.47 44.17
CA THR A 263 7.52 -0.23 43.94
C THR A 263 8.44 0.63 43.08
N GLU A 264 9.64 0.92 43.58
CA GLU A 264 10.71 1.52 42.77
C GLU A 264 11.19 0.51 41.72
N ILE A 265 11.30 0.98 40.48
CA ILE A 265 11.75 0.16 39.35
C ILE A 265 13.05 0.74 38.77
N PRO A 266 13.88 -0.06 38.08
CA PRO A 266 15.07 0.45 37.42
C PRO A 266 14.68 1.51 36.39
N LEU A 267 15.33 2.67 36.48
CA LEU A 267 15.13 3.83 35.60
C LEU A 267 16.49 4.28 35.07
N LEU A 268 16.61 4.39 33.75
CA LEU A 268 17.65 5.18 33.09
C LEU A 268 16.97 6.44 32.56
N ASP A 269 17.36 7.62 33.05
CA ASP A 269 16.87 8.91 32.54
C ASP A 269 18.07 9.77 32.17
N ILE A 270 18.33 9.90 30.86
CA ILE A 270 19.42 10.67 30.30
C ILE A 270 18.85 11.94 29.68
N THR A 271 19.25 13.08 30.23
CA THR A 271 18.88 14.40 29.71
C THR A 271 19.71 14.81 28.49
N SER A 272 19.24 15.82 27.76
CA SER A 272 19.92 16.32 26.55
C SER A 272 21.36 16.79 26.82
N ASP A 273 21.64 17.39 27.97
CA ASP A 273 22.96 17.85 28.39
C ASP A 273 23.87 16.74 28.94
N GLN A 274 23.30 15.59 29.31
CA GLN A 274 24.02 14.37 29.69
C GLN A 274 24.33 13.46 28.49
N TRP A 275 23.62 13.64 27.37
CA TRP A 275 23.87 12.88 26.14
C TRP A 275 24.68 13.69 25.11
N TYR A 276 24.14 14.80 24.62
CA TYR A 276 24.73 15.55 23.51
C TYR A 276 26.00 16.30 23.94
N GLY A 277 27.05 16.21 23.13
CA GLY A 277 28.36 16.83 23.43
C GLY A 277 29.17 16.14 24.54
N ARG A 278 28.73 14.97 25.02
CA ARG A 278 29.48 14.13 25.98
C ARG A 278 30.29 13.05 25.30
N SER A 279 31.38 12.65 25.94
CA SER A 279 32.21 11.51 25.52
C SER A 279 31.46 10.19 25.67
N ALA A 280 31.92 9.16 24.95
CA ALA A 280 31.35 7.81 25.06
C ALA A 280 31.50 7.27 26.49
N GLU A 281 32.60 7.59 27.17
CA GLU A 281 32.88 7.20 28.55
C GLU A 281 31.88 7.81 29.53
N GLU A 282 31.59 9.12 29.41
CA GLU A 282 30.59 9.80 30.25
C GLU A 282 29.19 9.23 30.06
N ARG A 283 28.80 8.95 28.80
CA ARG A 283 27.50 8.33 28.48
C ARG A 283 27.39 6.93 29.07
N LYS A 284 28.43 6.10 28.92
CA LYS A 284 28.47 4.74 29.47
C LYS A 284 28.44 4.72 30.99
N ALA A 285 28.99 5.73 31.67
CA ALA A 285 28.93 5.81 33.14
C ALA A 285 27.48 5.92 33.66
N GLN A 286 26.62 6.69 32.98
CA GLN A 286 25.19 6.76 33.32
C GLN A 286 24.48 5.41 33.11
N ILE A 287 24.80 4.74 32.00
CA ILE A 287 24.23 3.44 31.64
C ILE A 287 24.67 2.33 32.62
N ALA A 288 25.94 2.32 33.02
CA ALA A 288 26.50 1.29 33.92
C ALA A 288 25.78 1.25 35.27
N ALA A 289 25.42 2.43 35.82
CA ALA A 289 24.66 2.51 37.07
C ALA A 289 23.28 1.85 36.93
N TYR A 290 22.56 2.16 35.84
CA TYR A 290 21.28 1.52 35.53
C TYR A 290 21.39 0.00 35.37
N VAL A 291 22.42 -0.48 34.66
CA VAL A 291 22.64 -1.91 34.43
C VAL A 291 22.77 -2.68 35.74
N GLU A 292 23.53 -2.16 36.71
CA GLU A 292 23.69 -2.84 38.01
C GLU A 292 22.38 -2.85 38.83
N THR A 293 21.62 -1.76 38.78
CA THR A 293 20.27 -1.70 39.37
C THR A 293 19.34 -2.72 38.72
N LEU A 294 19.31 -2.79 37.38
CA LEU A 294 18.48 -3.72 36.62
C LEU A 294 18.80 -5.18 36.98
N ARG A 295 20.09 -5.56 37.00
CA ARG A 295 20.54 -6.92 37.35
C ARG A 295 20.07 -7.32 38.74
N THR A 296 20.30 -6.45 39.71
CA THR A 296 19.89 -6.68 41.10
C THR A 296 18.37 -6.81 41.20
N TYR A 297 17.65 -5.89 40.57
CA TYR A 297 16.19 -5.85 40.58
C TYR A 297 15.57 -7.11 39.98
N VAL A 298 15.97 -7.49 38.76
CA VAL A 298 15.42 -8.66 38.06
C VAL A 298 15.74 -9.96 38.79
N SER A 299 16.88 -10.06 39.48
CA SER A 299 17.21 -11.25 40.30
C SER A 299 16.23 -11.50 41.45
N GLY A 300 15.54 -10.45 41.92
CA GLY A 300 14.50 -10.51 42.94
C GLY A 300 13.09 -10.78 42.41
N LEU A 301 12.89 -10.84 41.09
CA LEU A 301 11.58 -11.06 40.48
C LEU A 301 11.27 -12.55 40.37
N THR A 302 10.04 -12.93 40.74
CA THR A 302 9.53 -14.30 40.58
C THR A 302 8.10 -14.27 40.07
N PHE A 303 7.81 -15.06 39.03
CA PHE A 303 6.48 -15.12 38.42
C PHE A 303 5.94 -16.55 38.42
N PRO A 304 4.71 -16.79 38.90
CA PRO A 304 4.15 -18.14 38.90
C PRO A 304 3.79 -18.68 37.50
N ASN A 305 3.59 -17.82 36.51
CA ASN A 305 3.29 -18.20 35.12
C ASN A 305 3.52 -17.01 34.17
N ASP A 306 3.33 -17.21 32.87
CA ASP A 306 3.55 -16.15 31.87
C ASP A 306 2.50 -15.03 31.93
N SER A 307 1.26 -15.32 32.34
CA SER A 307 0.22 -14.29 32.49
C SER A 307 0.57 -13.31 33.62
N SER A 308 1.03 -13.83 34.76
CA SER A 308 1.51 -12.98 35.85
C SER A 308 2.80 -12.27 35.47
N ARG A 309 3.71 -12.89 34.70
CA ARG A 309 4.91 -12.22 34.18
C ARG A 309 4.60 -10.99 33.33
N ARG A 310 3.54 -11.04 32.53
CA ARG A 310 3.09 -9.93 31.67
C ARG A 310 2.32 -8.86 32.45
N THR A 311 1.52 -9.26 33.44
CA THR A 311 0.62 -8.32 34.14
C THR A 311 1.18 -7.77 35.45
N ASN A 312 2.25 -8.35 35.99
CA ASN A 312 2.85 -7.92 37.25
C ASN A 312 3.51 -6.55 37.08
N ILE A 313 3.11 -5.59 37.91
CA ILE A 313 3.56 -4.20 37.81
C ILE A 313 5.05 -4.05 38.11
N ARG A 314 5.65 -5.00 38.84
CA ARG A 314 7.08 -5.04 39.15
C ARG A 314 7.92 -5.56 37.99
N ASN A 315 7.33 -6.19 36.98
CA ASN A 315 8.08 -6.52 35.77
C ASN A 315 8.12 -5.34 34.81
N ALA A 316 8.74 -4.24 35.25
CA ALA A 316 8.77 -2.98 34.51
C ALA A 316 10.12 -2.28 34.70
N THR A 317 10.58 -1.61 33.66
CA THR A 317 11.71 -0.69 33.68
C THR A 317 11.49 0.40 32.63
N GLU A 318 12.08 1.56 32.87
CA GLU A 318 11.98 2.72 31.99
C GLU A 318 13.38 3.13 31.52
N ILE A 319 13.54 3.32 30.21
CA ILE A 319 14.74 3.91 29.61
C ILE A 319 14.31 5.15 28.85
N ALA A 320 14.54 6.32 29.45
CA ALA A 320 14.30 7.63 28.87
C ALA A 320 15.62 8.24 28.41
N THR A 321 15.65 8.66 27.15
CA THR A 321 16.73 9.41 26.52
C THR A 321 16.17 10.74 26.00
N PRO A 322 16.93 11.60 25.34
CA PRO A 322 16.35 12.80 24.74
C PRO A 322 15.25 12.49 23.71
N SER A 323 15.43 11.44 22.91
CA SER A 323 14.64 11.16 21.71
C SER A 323 13.64 9.99 21.85
N VAL A 324 13.95 9.01 22.70
CA VAL A 324 13.12 7.81 22.91
C VAL A 324 12.78 7.57 24.38
N LEU A 325 11.57 7.08 24.63
CA LEU A 325 11.13 6.50 25.90
C LEU A 325 10.79 5.02 25.65
N LEU A 326 11.50 4.12 26.31
CA LEU A 326 11.22 2.68 26.28
C LEU A 326 10.59 2.27 27.63
N SER A 327 9.32 1.87 27.60
CA SER A 327 8.59 1.35 28.77
C SER A 327 8.39 -0.15 28.61
N LEU A 328 9.32 -0.96 29.18
CA LEU A 328 9.49 -2.37 28.83
C LEU A 328 9.51 -3.28 30.07
N PRO A 329 9.32 -4.60 29.92
CA PRO A 329 9.52 -5.55 31.01
C PRO A 329 11.00 -5.63 31.41
N ALA A 330 11.28 -5.50 32.71
CA ALA A 330 12.65 -5.50 33.23
C ALA A 330 13.41 -6.80 32.88
N ASP A 331 12.71 -7.94 32.90
CA ASP A 331 13.32 -9.23 32.57
C ASP A 331 13.68 -9.36 31.07
N GLN A 332 12.89 -8.77 30.18
CA GLN A 332 13.18 -8.73 28.74
C GLN A 332 14.34 -7.81 28.43
N VAL A 333 14.45 -6.65 29.09
CA VAL A 333 15.61 -5.76 28.95
C VAL A 333 16.88 -6.49 29.39
N LEU A 334 16.87 -7.14 30.56
CA LEU A 334 18.02 -7.93 31.02
C LEU A 334 18.38 -9.03 30.01
N ALA A 335 17.38 -9.75 29.48
CA ALA A 335 17.59 -10.80 28.49
C ALA A 335 18.17 -10.28 27.17
N GLY A 336 17.76 -9.09 26.72
CA GLY A 336 18.29 -8.42 25.52
C GLY A 336 19.77 -8.05 25.69
N LEU A 337 20.14 -7.54 26.86
CA LEU A 337 21.52 -7.17 27.18
C LEU A 337 22.47 -8.38 27.39
N GLY A 338 21.96 -9.61 27.30
CA GLY A 338 22.76 -10.85 27.40
C GLY A 338 22.36 -11.78 28.55
N GLY A 339 21.34 -11.39 29.33
CA GLY A 339 20.84 -12.17 30.45
C GLY A 339 21.79 -12.20 31.64
N ALA A 340 21.41 -12.92 32.70
CA ALA A 340 22.12 -12.92 33.98
C ALA A 340 23.60 -13.33 33.93
N GLN A 341 24.06 -13.94 32.83
CA GLN A 341 25.43 -14.40 32.65
C GLN A 341 26.37 -13.34 32.05
N ALA A 342 25.85 -12.31 31.40
CA ALA A 342 26.68 -11.24 30.85
C ALA A 342 27.24 -10.34 31.96
N SER A 343 28.44 -9.82 31.76
CA SER A 343 29.04 -8.83 32.66
C SER A 343 28.33 -7.49 32.54
N ALA A 344 28.40 -6.66 33.60
CA ALA A 344 27.82 -5.33 33.57
C ALA A 344 28.46 -4.44 32.49
N GLU A 345 29.74 -4.64 32.19
CA GLU A 345 30.45 -3.93 31.13
C GLU A 345 29.92 -4.30 29.74
N GLU A 346 29.72 -5.59 29.44
CA GLU A 346 29.12 -6.05 28.18
C GLU A 346 27.69 -5.55 28.01
N MET A 347 26.88 -5.59 29.09
CA MET A 347 25.51 -5.06 29.07
C MET A 347 25.49 -3.54 28.83
N THR A 348 26.41 -2.82 29.48
CA THR A 348 26.55 -1.36 29.33
C THR A 348 26.91 -1.00 27.89
N GLN A 349 27.86 -1.74 27.29
CA GLN A 349 28.24 -1.53 25.90
C GLN A 349 27.06 -1.77 24.95
N LYS A 350 26.34 -2.89 25.12
CA LYS A 350 25.15 -3.19 24.29
C LYS A 350 24.06 -2.13 24.40
N LEU A 351 23.76 -1.67 25.62
CA LEU A 351 22.75 -0.63 25.80
C LEU A 351 23.21 0.72 25.23
N TYR A 352 24.51 1.03 25.32
CA TYR A 352 25.09 2.21 24.67
C TYR A 352 24.94 2.15 23.15
N ASP A 353 25.27 1.01 22.53
CA ASP A 353 25.15 0.81 21.10
C ASP A 353 23.68 0.88 20.65
N ALA A 354 22.76 0.29 21.43
CA ALA A 354 21.32 0.38 21.18
C ALA A 354 20.81 1.83 21.24
N ILE A 355 21.19 2.61 22.25
CA ILE A 355 20.78 4.02 22.30
C ILE A 355 21.36 4.80 21.11
N CYS A 356 22.59 4.53 20.69
CA CYS A 356 23.16 5.15 19.49
C CYS A 356 22.39 4.75 18.21
N ALA A 357 21.93 3.51 18.10
CA ALA A 357 21.09 3.04 16.99
C ALA A 357 19.73 3.74 16.97
N TRP A 358 19.10 3.94 18.14
CA TRP A 358 17.87 4.73 18.26
C TRP A 358 18.07 6.17 17.78
N GLU A 359 19.16 6.82 18.19
CA GLU A 359 19.48 8.17 17.73
C GLU A 359 19.67 8.22 16.20
N GLN A 360 20.32 7.21 15.60
CA GLN A 360 20.48 7.13 14.14
C GLN A 360 19.15 6.91 13.41
N LEU A 361 18.31 5.98 13.88
CA LEU A 361 17.00 5.75 13.29
C LEU A 361 16.14 7.03 13.30
N LEU A 362 16.12 7.75 14.42
CA LEU A 362 15.35 9.00 14.55
C LEU A 362 15.98 10.16 13.80
N PHE A 363 17.30 10.20 13.67
CA PHE A 363 17.98 11.13 12.77
C PHE A 363 17.53 10.92 11.32
N LEU A 364 17.57 9.67 10.83
CA LEU A 364 17.12 9.32 9.49
C LEU A 364 15.64 9.67 9.28
N ALA A 365 14.77 9.33 10.23
CA ALA A 365 13.34 9.66 10.15
C ALA A 365 13.11 11.19 10.11
N ASN A 366 13.80 11.96 10.97
CA ASN A 366 13.68 13.41 10.98
C ASN A 366 14.25 14.06 9.71
N LYS A 367 15.31 13.49 9.15
CA LYS A 367 15.90 13.93 7.89
C LYS A 367 14.97 13.66 6.71
N THR A 368 14.47 12.44 6.56
CA THR A 368 13.46 12.09 5.54
C THR A 368 12.26 13.03 5.63
N GLN A 369 11.79 13.30 6.83
CA GLN A 369 10.59 14.12 7.06
C GLN A 369 10.84 15.64 6.95
N GLY A 370 12.05 16.09 6.63
CA GLY A 370 12.39 17.51 6.55
C GLY A 370 12.22 18.27 7.87
N VAL A 371 12.40 17.59 9.01
CA VAL A 371 12.39 18.22 10.36
C VAL A 371 13.74 18.85 10.66
N ILE A 372 14.81 18.21 10.18
CA ILE A 372 16.17 18.75 10.17
C ILE A 372 16.61 18.99 8.73
N ASP A 373 17.64 19.81 8.55
CA ASP A 373 18.16 20.17 7.23
C ASP A 373 18.71 18.94 6.48
N GLY A 374 18.61 18.95 5.15
CA GLY A 374 19.09 17.86 4.29
C GLY A 374 20.61 17.64 4.36
N ASP A 375 21.38 18.68 4.69
CA ASP A 375 22.83 18.61 4.88
C ASP A 375 23.25 18.38 6.36
N ALA A 376 22.30 18.06 7.24
CA ALA A 376 22.59 17.78 8.64
C ALA A 376 23.57 16.61 8.80
N VAL A 377 24.42 16.73 9.82
CA VAL A 377 25.44 15.74 10.20
C VAL A 377 25.08 15.13 11.55
N PHE A 378 25.09 13.79 11.63
CA PHE A 378 24.70 13.05 12.84
C PHE A 378 25.60 13.37 14.05
N ALA A 379 26.88 13.65 13.84
CA ALA A 379 27.82 13.96 14.93
C ALA A 379 27.43 15.22 15.73
N ASP A 380 26.80 16.20 15.08
CA ASP A 380 26.34 17.46 15.68
C ASP A 380 24.85 17.44 16.02
N TYR A 381 24.16 16.33 15.70
CA TYR A 381 22.73 16.21 15.84
C TYR A 381 22.29 16.28 17.30
N ARG A 382 21.23 17.05 17.50
CA ARG A 382 20.46 17.12 18.75
C ARG A 382 19.02 16.89 18.38
N TYR A 383 18.36 15.97 19.08
CA TYR A 383 16.96 15.69 18.82
C TYR A 383 16.10 16.98 18.93
N PRO A 384 15.32 17.33 17.89
CA PRO A 384 14.78 18.68 17.73
C PRO A 384 13.41 18.92 18.40
N MET A 385 12.86 17.89 19.05
CA MET A 385 11.50 17.87 19.59
C MET A 385 11.48 17.71 21.12
N GLU A 386 10.43 18.21 21.77
CA GLU A 386 10.20 18.04 23.21
C GLU A 386 9.54 16.68 23.54
N THR A 387 8.83 16.10 22.58
CA THR A 387 8.21 14.78 22.70
C THR A 387 9.10 13.66 22.16
N ARG A 388 9.04 12.49 22.80
CA ARG A 388 9.84 11.31 22.47
C ARG A 388 9.03 10.29 21.69
N GLN A 389 9.69 9.57 20.79
CA GLN A 389 9.13 8.29 20.33
C GLN A 389 9.02 7.36 21.55
N ASN A 390 7.85 6.79 21.76
CA ASN A 390 7.54 6.07 22.99
C ASN A 390 7.19 4.63 22.64
N ILE A 391 8.09 3.70 22.90
CA ILE A 391 7.92 2.29 22.59
C ILE A 391 7.53 1.55 23.86
N ARG A 392 6.37 0.89 23.85
CA ARG A 392 5.74 0.39 25.07
C ARG A 392 5.25 -1.03 24.95
N PHE A 393 5.54 -1.79 25.98
CA PHE A 393 4.94 -3.10 26.17
C PHE A 393 3.42 -3.00 26.34
N SER A 394 2.70 -3.54 25.35
CA SER A 394 1.25 -3.40 25.20
C SER A 394 0.64 -4.71 24.78
N ARG A 395 -0.65 -4.89 25.08
CA ARG A 395 -1.42 -6.04 24.62
C ARG A 395 -1.88 -5.83 23.18
N MET A 396 -1.57 -6.79 22.31
CA MET A 396 -2.00 -6.76 20.91
C MET A 396 -3.49 -7.10 20.77
N PHE A 397 -4.16 -6.44 19.83
CA PHE A 397 -5.48 -6.82 19.36
C PHE A 397 -5.37 -7.78 18.16
N SER A 398 -6.48 -8.43 17.80
CA SER A 398 -6.49 -9.43 16.73
C SER A 398 -5.97 -8.85 15.41
N GLY A 399 -4.94 -9.48 14.83
CA GLY A 399 -4.35 -9.09 13.55
C GLY A 399 -3.19 -8.09 13.65
N ALA A 400 -2.90 -7.54 14.83
CA ALA A 400 -1.76 -6.64 15.04
C ALA A 400 -0.53 -7.39 15.55
N PHE A 401 0.60 -7.20 14.88
CA PHE A 401 1.92 -7.61 15.37
C PHE A 401 2.56 -6.50 16.23
N MET A 402 2.44 -5.27 15.77
CA MET A 402 2.73 -4.01 16.47
C MET A 402 1.62 -3.01 16.11
N PHE A 403 1.57 -1.85 16.78
CA PHE A 403 0.68 -0.76 16.38
C PHE A 403 1.19 0.61 16.83
N ALA A 404 0.83 1.66 16.09
CA ALA A 404 1.00 3.05 16.49
C ALA A 404 -0.32 3.66 17.00
N ALA A 405 -0.25 4.42 18.10
CA ALA A 405 -1.40 5.08 18.73
C ALA A 405 -1.18 6.58 18.95
N GLY A 406 -0.45 7.22 18.03
CA GLY A 406 -0.16 8.67 17.98
C GLY A 406 0.77 9.20 19.09
N SER A 407 0.68 8.66 20.31
CA SER A 407 1.54 9.03 21.45
C SER A 407 2.50 7.92 21.87
N TYR A 408 2.35 6.71 21.31
CA TYR A 408 3.23 5.57 21.55
C TYR A 408 3.10 4.49 20.46
N VAL A 409 4.09 3.62 20.40
CA VAL A 409 4.11 2.37 19.63
C VAL A 409 3.96 1.21 20.60
N GLY A 410 2.95 0.38 20.40
CA GLY A 410 2.68 -0.81 21.19
C GLY A 410 3.37 -2.04 20.60
N ILE A 411 4.11 -2.77 21.45
CA ILE A 411 4.76 -4.04 21.09
C ILE A 411 4.45 -5.11 22.13
N ASP A 412 4.32 -6.38 21.72
CA ASP A 412 4.09 -7.48 22.66
C ASP A 412 5.39 -7.95 23.33
N TYR A 413 5.26 -8.70 24.41
CA TYR A 413 6.34 -9.17 25.26
C TYR A 413 7.54 -9.78 24.51
N PRO A 414 7.38 -10.67 23.49
CA PRO A 414 8.53 -11.24 22.77
C PRO A 414 9.38 -10.19 22.04
N GLU A 415 8.75 -9.12 21.54
CA GLU A 415 9.39 -8.08 20.75
C GLU A 415 10.12 -7.04 21.62
N THR A 416 9.76 -6.94 22.91
CA THR A 416 10.37 -5.96 23.84
C THR A 416 11.87 -6.17 24.05
N ARG A 417 12.36 -7.40 23.89
CA ARG A 417 13.79 -7.73 24.01
C ARG A 417 14.64 -6.96 22.99
N SER A 418 14.13 -6.89 21.76
CA SER A 418 14.85 -6.36 20.60
C SER A 418 15.10 -4.85 20.69
N MET A 419 14.36 -4.13 21.55
CA MET A 419 14.47 -2.68 21.70
C MET A 419 15.78 -2.23 22.37
N VAL A 420 16.55 -3.16 22.94
CA VAL A 420 17.85 -2.91 23.59
C VAL A 420 19.00 -3.70 22.95
N THR A 421 18.81 -4.23 21.73
CA THR A 421 19.82 -5.01 21.00
C THR A 421 20.31 -4.36 19.72
N GLY A 422 19.86 -3.13 19.42
CA GLY A 422 20.30 -2.38 18.25
C GLY A 422 21.77 -2.01 18.30
N TYR A 423 22.33 -1.70 17.14
CA TYR A 423 23.71 -1.27 16.99
C TYR A 423 23.84 -0.23 15.86
N PRO A 424 24.77 0.73 15.99
CA PRO A 424 24.96 1.77 14.98
C PRO A 424 25.36 1.21 13.62
N LEU A 425 24.94 1.89 12.55
CA LEU A 425 25.35 1.60 11.18
C LEU A 425 26.88 1.49 11.06
N GLY A 426 27.34 0.50 10.31
CA GLY A 426 28.78 0.23 10.10
C GLY A 426 29.44 -0.62 11.18
N GLN A 427 28.74 -0.97 12.27
CA GLN A 427 29.18 -2.03 13.17
C GLN A 427 28.71 -3.40 12.66
N ASN A 428 29.60 -4.39 12.69
CA ASN A 428 29.25 -5.78 12.42
C ASN A 428 28.77 -6.44 13.72
N SER A 429 27.51 -6.86 13.79
CA SER A 429 27.12 -7.84 14.80
C SER A 429 27.71 -9.21 14.44
N THR A 430 28.10 -10.00 15.43
CA THR A 430 28.58 -11.38 15.26
C THR A 430 27.46 -12.39 14.89
N GLY A 431 26.28 -11.92 14.50
CA GLY A 431 25.13 -12.70 14.07
C GLY A 431 24.10 -11.76 13.47
N GLY A 432 23.69 -12.00 12.21
CA GLY A 432 22.89 -11.05 11.43
C GLY A 432 21.64 -10.56 12.17
N GLY A 433 21.33 -9.28 11.99
CA GLY A 433 20.08 -8.61 12.40
C GLY A 433 19.65 -8.72 13.86
N ILE A 434 18.85 -7.76 14.33
CA ILE A 434 18.06 -7.96 15.55
C ILE A 434 16.96 -8.99 15.30
N ASP A 435 16.46 -9.08 14.06
CA ASP A 435 15.56 -10.09 13.52
C ASP A 435 15.97 -10.48 12.08
N ALA A 436 15.18 -11.33 11.40
CA ALA A 436 15.48 -11.78 10.04
C ALA A 436 15.33 -10.70 8.95
N ASP A 437 14.64 -9.59 9.26
CA ASP A 437 14.34 -8.48 8.36
C ASP A 437 15.25 -7.25 8.61
N ASP A 438 15.91 -7.19 9.77
CA ASP A 438 16.88 -6.19 10.15
C ASP A 438 18.26 -6.51 9.56
N VAL A 439 18.62 -5.80 8.51
CA VAL A 439 19.89 -6.02 7.79
C VAL A 439 21.03 -5.14 8.30
N ASN A 440 20.76 -4.16 9.17
CA ASN A 440 21.72 -3.11 9.52
C ASN A 440 21.72 -2.64 10.99
N GLY A 441 20.90 -3.22 11.87
CA GLY A 441 20.90 -2.97 13.31
C GLY A 441 19.96 -1.87 13.79
N LEU A 442 19.09 -1.35 12.91
CA LEU A 442 18.17 -0.23 13.19
C LEU A 442 16.73 -0.69 13.48
N TYR A 443 16.56 -1.80 14.21
CA TYR A 443 15.26 -2.28 14.73
C TYR A 443 14.26 -2.82 13.70
N GLY A 444 14.71 -3.02 12.45
CA GLY A 444 13.96 -3.72 11.41
C GLY A 444 12.73 -2.97 10.89
N TRP A 445 11.97 -3.67 10.03
CA TRP A 445 10.83 -3.08 9.31
C TRP A 445 9.70 -2.63 10.24
N GLY A 446 9.36 -3.44 11.24
CA GLY A 446 8.19 -3.23 12.11
C GLY A 446 8.29 -1.94 12.91
N ILE A 447 9.40 -1.71 13.61
CA ILE A 447 9.58 -0.47 14.40
C ILE A 447 9.61 0.76 13.50
N ALA A 448 10.34 0.71 12.39
CA ALA A 448 10.38 1.83 11.45
C ALA A 448 9.02 2.11 10.80
N HIS A 449 8.18 1.08 10.60
CA HIS A 449 6.82 1.19 10.07
C HIS A 449 5.90 1.95 11.05
N GLU A 450 5.95 1.59 12.33
CA GLU A 450 5.13 2.24 13.36
C GLU A 450 5.61 3.67 13.68
N ILE A 451 6.93 3.91 13.63
CA ILE A 451 7.45 5.28 13.66
C ILE A 451 6.98 6.05 12.42
N GLY A 452 6.96 5.40 11.26
CA GLY A 452 6.44 5.95 10.02
C GLY A 452 4.99 6.42 10.16
N HIS A 453 4.14 5.70 10.90
CA HIS A 453 2.77 6.15 11.18
C HIS A 453 2.72 7.45 11.99
N ASN A 454 3.66 7.66 12.91
CA ASN A 454 3.77 8.94 13.62
C ASN A 454 4.31 10.04 12.69
N MET A 455 5.27 9.71 11.83
CA MET A 455 6.02 10.67 11.01
C MET A 455 5.31 11.11 9.72
N ASP A 456 4.59 10.20 9.05
CA ASP A 456 3.98 10.43 7.74
C ASP A 456 2.91 11.54 7.76
N LYS A 457 2.93 12.38 6.72
CA LYS A 457 1.97 13.48 6.51
C LYS A 457 1.26 13.42 5.16
N ILE A 458 1.63 12.50 4.27
CA ILE A 458 0.86 12.23 3.05
C ILE A 458 -0.41 11.45 3.42
N GLY A 459 -0.30 10.53 4.39
CA GLY A 459 -1.44 9.88 5.02
C GLY A 459 -2.19 8.91 4.12
N TYR A 460 -1.48 8.19 3.24
CA TYR A 460 -1.97 6.92 2.70
C TYR A 460 -1.50 5.82 3.65
N ALA A 461 -2.30 5.58 4.69
CA ALA A 461 -1.97 4.64 5.76
C ALA A 461 -1.61 3.26 5.20
N GLU A 462 -0.62 2.62 5.82
CA GLU A 462 0.01 1.36 5.40
C GLU A 462 0.82 1.44 4.11
N ILE A 463 0.83 2.56 3.39
CA ILE A 463 1.61 2.75 2.17
C ILE A 463 2.73 3.76 2.42
N THR A 464 2.40 5.04 2.65
CA THR A 464 3.40 6.11 2.72
C THR A 464 4.22 6.09 4.01
N ASN A 465 3.70 5.52 5.10
CA ASN A 465 4.49 5.27 6.31
C ASN A 465 5.62 4.25 6.09
N ASN A 466 5.51 3.35 5.10
CA ASN A 466 6.57 2.40 4.78
C ASN A 466 7.79 3.02 4.08
N ILE A 467 7.73 4.30 3.68
CA ILE A 467 8.93 5.04 3.24
C ILE A 467 9.99 5.02 4.35
N TYR A 468 9.59 5.20 5.61
CA TYR A 468 10.49 5.18 6.75
C TYR A 468 11.11 3.81 6.99
N SER A 469 10.36 2.73 6.75
CA SER A 469 10.88 1.37 6.80
C SER A 469 11.89 1.08 5.70
N LEU A 470 11.64 1.54 4.47
CA LEU A 470 12.62 1.44 3.39
C LEU A 470 13.87 2.25 3.68
N VAL A 471 13.71 3.46 4.23
CA VAL A 471 14.85 4.29 4.63
C VAL A 471 15.69 3.60 5.69
N ALA A 472 15.06 3.11 6.77
CA ALA A 472 15.75 2.39 7.82
C ALA A 472 16.44 1.13 7.31
N GLN A 473 15.80 0.36 6.43
CA GLN A 473 16.33 -0.89 5.88
C GLN A 473 17.51 -0.70 4.92
N THR A 474 17.46 0.33 4.07
CA THR A 474 18.48 0.57 3.03
C THR A 474 19.64 1.46 3.50
N ALA A 475 19.52 2.02 4.71
CA ALA A 475 20.56 2.86 5.30
C ALA A 475 21.88 2.09 5.48
N ASP A 476 22.95 2.75 5.08
CA ASP A 476 24.33 2.30 5.24
C ASP A 476 25.22 3.52 5.58
N THR A 477 26.53 3.33 5.71
CA THR A 477 27.50 4.42 5.94
C THR A 477 28.08 4.99 4.64
N GLY A 478 27.50 4.60 3.50
CA GLY A 478 27.98 4.89 2.15
C GLY A 478 26.99 5.76 1.40
N ASN A 479 26.24 5.19 0.46
CA ASN A 479 25.36 5.92 -0.45
C ASN A 479 23.88 5.60 -0.23
N MET A 480 23.51 4.86 0.83
CA MET A 480 22.17 4.32 1.06
C MET A 480 21.74 3.42 -0.11
N THR A 481 22.49 2.32 -0.29
CA THR A 481 22.35 1.36 -1.40
C THR A 481 22.05 -0.06 -0.92
N GLY A 482 21.71 -0.21 0.37
CA GLY A 482 21.31 -1.48 0.95
C GLY A 482 20.08 -2.09 0.23
N PRO A 483 19.90 -3.42 0.33
CA PRO A 483 18.78 -4.09 -0.30
C PRO A 483 17.46 -3.63 0.32
N SER A 484 16.46 -3.36 -0.53
CA SER A 484 15.12 -2.99 -0.09
C SER A 484 14.15 -4.19 -0.17
N ARG A 485 13.08 -4.14 0.62
CA ARG A 485 11.97 -5.10 0.54
C ARG A 485 11.29 -5.12 -0.85
N LEU A 486 11.46 -4.06 -1.65
CA LEU A 486 10.89 -3.97 -2.98
C LEU A 486 11.67 -4.78 -4.04
N GLU A 487 12.88 -5.25 -3.76
CA GLU A 487 13.66 -6.05 -4.72
C GLU A 487 12.92 -7.32 -5.20
N GLY A 488 12.05 -7.89 -4.36
CA GLY A 488 11.17 -9.01 -4.73
C GLY A 488 9.86 -8.63 -5.42
N MET A 489 9.57 -7.34 -5.59
CA MET A 489 8.26 -6.81 -6.01
C MET A 489 8.30 -6.11 -7.38
N TYR A 490 9.49 -5.89 -7.95
CA TYR A 490 9.64 -5.09 -9.17
C TYR A 490 8.92 -5.63 -10.40
N THR A 491 8.72 -6.96 -10.53
CA THR A 491 7.90 -7.51 -11.62
C THR A 491 6.48 -6.96 -11.57
N ALA A 492 5.84 -6.97 -10.38
CA ALA A 492 4.48 -6.45 -10.21
C ALA A 492 4.42 -4.93 -10.40
N ILE A 493 5.45 -4.21 -9.93
CA ILE A 493 5.58 -2.76 -10.13
C ILE A 493 5.67 -2.42 -11.62
N PHE A 494 6.55 -3.09 -12.36
CA PHE A 494 6.75 -2.82 -13.78
C PHE A 494 5.56 -3.23 -14.65
N ASP A 495 4.89 -4.33 -14.31
CA ASP A 495 3.63 -4.69 -14.97
C ASP A 495 2.53 -3.65 -14.71
N LYS A 496 2.42 -3.11 -13.49
CA LYS A 496 1.45 -2.06 -13.16
C LYS A 496 1.64 -0.82 -14.03
N VAL A 497 2.88 -0.33 -14.14
CA VAL A 497 3.18 0.91 -14.89
C VAL A 497 3.23 0.70 -16.40
N ALA A 498 3.61 -0.48 -16.89
CA ALA A 498 3.51 -0.84 -18.30
C ALA A 498 2.06 -0.81 -18.76
N LEU A 499 1.17 -1.45 -17.98
CA LEU A 499 -0.25 -1.51 -18.31
C LEU A 499 -0.99 -0.18 -18.07
N GLY A 500 -0.41 0.76 -17.31
CA GLY A 500 -1.00 2.08 -17.05
C GLY A 500 -2.39 2.01 -16.41
N LYS A 501 -2.69 0.95 -15.64
CA LYS A 501 -4.04 0.73 -15.09
C LYS A 501 -4.42 1.92 -14.19
N PRO A 502 -5.62 2.51 -14.34
CA PRO A 502 -6.07 3.62 -13.50
C PRO A 502 -6.10 3.27 -12.00
N GLY A 503 -5.90 4.28 -11.15
CA GLY A 503 -5.97 4.18 -9.69
C GLY A 503 -4.74 3.55 -9.03
N GLN A 504 -4.75 3.50 -7.71
CA GLN A 504 -3.67 2.88 -6.92
C GLN A 504 -3.59 1.36 -7.18
N ALA A 505 -2.40 0.79 -7.04
CA ALA A 505 -2.24 -0.66 -7.03
C ALA A 505 -2.97 -1.26 -5.82
N GLY A 506 -3.59 -2.44 -6.00
CA GLY A 506 -4.28 -3.14 -4.92
C GLY A 506 -3.35 -3.77 -3.89
N ASP A 507 -2.07 -3.91 -4.21
CA ASP A 507 -1.02 -4.37 -3.30
C ASP A 507 -0.19 -3.18 -2.79
N VAL A 508 0.02 -3.17 -1.47
CA VAL A 508 0.69 -2.08 -0.75
C VAL A 508 2.13 -1.88 -1.23
N PHE A 509 2.89 -2.96 -1.39
CA PHE A 509 4.30 -2.88 -1.77
C PHE A 509 4.46 -2.47 -3.23
N THR A 510 3.54 -2.91 -4.09
CA THR A 510 3.45 -2.45 -5.46
C THR A 510 3.19 -0.95 -5.50
N GLN A 511 2.22 -0.42 -4.73
CA GLN A 511 1.95 1.02 -4.69
C GLN A 511 3.11 1.83 -4.07
N LEU A 512 3.82 1.28 -3.09
CA LEU A 512 4.98 1.91 -2.47
C LEU A 512 6.12 2.16 -3.49
N GLY A 513 6.22 1.32 -4.53
CA GLY A 513 7.17 1.47 -5.62
C GLY A 513 7.19 2.87 -6.25
N MET A 514 6.03 3.51 -6.41
CA MET A 514 5.93 4.86 -6.96
C MET A 514 6.73 5.87 -6.13
N TYR A 515 6.55 5.84 -4.81
CA TYR A 515 7.24 6.77 -3.92
C TYR A 515 8.73 6.47 -3.85
N TRP A 516 9.11 5.19 -3.87
CA TRP A 516 10.51 4.77 -3.82
C TRP A 516 11.27 5.12 -5.10
N GLN A 517 10.64 5.00 -6.27
CA GLN A 517 11.27 5.33 -7.55
C GLN A 517 11.71 6.80 -7.67
N LEU A 518 11.06 7.72 -6.98
CA LEU A 518 11.50 9.11 -6.92
C LEU A 518 12.82 9.26 -6.15
N HIS A 519 12.96 8.58 -5.00
CA HIS A 519 14.25 8.46 -4.29
C HIS A 519 15.31 7.81 -5.19
N LEU A 520 14.96 6.69 -5.82
CA LEU A 520 15.86 6.00 -6.74
C LEU A 520 16.29 6.87 -7.91
N ALA A 521 15.47 7.82 -8.37
CA ALA A 521 15.70 8.67 -9.54
C ALA A 521 16.44 9.99 -9.25
N TYR A 522 16.32 10.53 -8.04
CA TYR A 522 16.71 11.92 -7.74
C TYR A 522 17.58 12.13 -6.50
N ASP A 523 17.72 11.15 -5.61
CA ASP A 523 18.67 11.30 -4.49
C ASP A 523 20.12 11.04 -4.95
N GLU A 524 21.01 11.96 -4.63
CA GLU A 524 22.41 11.93 -5.03
C GLU A 524 23.25 11.02 -4.12
N ALA A 525 24.52 10.77 -4.51
CA ALA A 525 25.47 10.07 -3.66
C ALA A 525 25.76 10.87 -2.38
N GLY A 526 25.89 10.17 -1.24
CA GLY A 526 26.14 10.79 0.04
C GLY A 526 25.82 9.86 1.21
N ASN A 527 26.56 10.01 2.31
CA ASN A 527 26.29 9.26 3.54
C ASN A 527 25.01 9.82 4.17
N PRO A 528 23.97 8.99 4.40
CA PRO A 528 22.72 9.48 4.96
C PRO A 528 22.91 10.11 6.34
N LEU A 529 23.95 9.74 7.10
CA LEU A 529 24.32 10.30 8.41
C LEU A 529 25.28 11.50 8.37
N ASP A 530 25.84 11.87 7.21
CA ASP A 530 26.91 12.88 7.11
C ASP A 530 26.76 13.73 5.85
N GLY A 531 25.97 14.79 5.95
CA GLY A 531 25.78 15.76 4.86
C GLY A 531 24.63 15.41 3.91
N ALA A 532 24.56 16.12 2.78
CA ALA A 532 23.50 15.99 1.77
C ALA A 532 23.69 14.75 0.87
N GLY A 533 22.67 14.45 0.06
CA GLY A 533 22.71 13.47 -1.03
C GLY A 533 21.60 12.41 -0.95
N ALA A 534 21.77 11.41 -0.07
CA ALA A 534 20.96 10.18 -0.09
C ALA A 534 19.47 10.34 0.27
N LEU A 535 19.04 11.47 0.82
CA LEU A 535 17.65 11.72 1.28
C LEU A 535 17.14 13.12 0.91
N ASP A 536 17.86 13.84 0.04
CA ASP A 536 17.57 15.24 -0.30
C ASP A 536 16.17 15.41 -0.92
N PHE A 537 15.75 14.48 -1.78
CA PHE A 537 14.43 14.48 -2.40
C PHE A 537 13.33 14.41 -1.33
N TYR A 538 13.36 13.41 -0.46
CA TYR A 538 12.33 13.29 0.58
C TYR A 538 12.37 14.47 1.55
N ASN A 539 13.56 14.89 1.97
CA ASN A 539 13.74 16.04 2.85
C ASN A 539 13.06 17.29 2.25
N ALA A 540 13.39 17.63 0.99
CA ALA A 540 12.83 18.78 0.30
C ALA A 540 11.32 18.64 0.04
N PHE A 541 10.87 17.45 -0.36
CA PHE A 541 9.45 17.15 -0.57
C PHE A 541 8.63 17.37 0.70
N PHE A 542 9.03 16.76 1.82
CA PHE A 542 8.30 16.86 3.08
C PHE A 542 8.43 18.24 3.73
N ALA A 543 9.55 18.94 3.54
CA ALA A 543 9.67 20.34 3.94
C ALA A 543 8.62 21.23 3.25
N LYS A 544 8.48 21.12 1.91
CA LYS A 544 7.46 21.84 1.13
C LYS A 544 6.04 21.42 1.50
N TRP A 545 5.81 20.11 1.69
CA TRP A 545 4.52 19.58 2.10
C TRP A 545 4.03 20.21 3.42
N LYS A 546 4.90 20.24 4.43
CA LYS A 546 4.60 20.84 5.74
C LYS A 546 4.45 22.36 5.68
N ALA A 547 5.18 23.02 4.79
CA ALA A 547 5.03 24.46 4.53
C ALA A 547 3.71 24.82 3.82
N GLY A 548 2.87 23.84 3.47
CA GLY A 548 1.57 24.07 2.84
C GLY A 548 1.62 24.31 1.33
N ALA A 549 2.75 23.97 0.67
CA ALA A 549 2.88 24.09 -0.78
C ALA A 549 1.75 23.34 -1.49
N TYR A 550 1.12 24.00 -2.46
CA TYR A 550 0.01 23.49 -3.28
C TYR A 550 -1.13 22.87 -2.45
N SER A 551 -1.41 23.39 -1.25
CA SER A 551 -2.49 22.89 -0.39
C SER A 551 -3.90 23.11 -0.97
N ASP A 552 -4.02 23.98 -1.96
CA ASP A 552 -5.21 24.29 -2.74
C ASP A 552 -5.32 23.49 -4.06
N ALA A 553 -4.39 22.57 -4.33
CA ALA A 553 -4.47 21.70 -5.51
C ALA A 553 -5.78 20.90 -5.55
N ALA A 554 -6.24 20.59 -6.77
CA ALA A 554 -7.56 19.96 -6.98
C ALA A 554 -7.71 18.59 -6.29
N SER A 555 -6.61 17.87 -6.09
CA SER A 555 -6.57 16.60 -5.37
C SER A 555 -5.24 16.43 -4.62
N LYS A 556 -5.20 15.44 -3.70
CA LYS A 556 -3.96 15.07 -3.02
C LYS A 556 -2.90 14.55 -4.01
N ASP A 557 -3.35 13.88 -5.06
CA ASP A 557 -2.51 13.34 -6.12
C ASP A 557 -1.90 14.47 -6.98
N ASP A 558 -2.69 15.48 -7.32
CA ASP A 558 -2.18 16.71 -7.96
C ASP A 558 -1.12 17.40 -7.08
N ARG A 559 -1.38 17.48 -5.77
CA ARG A 559 -0.44 18.09 -4.82
C ARG A 559 0.89 17.35 -4.76
N ILE A 560 0.85 16.01 -4.72
CA ILE A 560 2.06 15.18 -4.73
C ILE A 560 2.84 15.42 -6.04
N ALA A 561 2.15 15.42 -7.18
CA ALA A 561 2.79 15.61 -8.48
C ALA A 561 3.44 16.99 -8.62
N LEU A 562 2.76 18.05 -8.18
CA LEU A 562 3.28 19.42 -8.21
C LEU A 562 4.52 19.59 -7.33
N ILE A 563 4.51 19.07 -6.10
CA ILE A 563 5.66 19.16 -5.19
C ILE A 563 6.83 18.33 -5.74
N ALA A 564 6.60 17.11 -6.21
CA ALA A 564 7.65 16.26 -6.76
C ALA A 564 8.30 16.91 -7.99
N ALA A 565 7.50 17.49 -8.90
CA ALA A 565 8.00 18.22 -10.06
C ALA A 565 8.80 19.47 -9.66
N GLU A 566 8.32 20.23 -8.67
CA GLU A 566 9.04 21.42 -8.15
C GLU A 566 10.38 21.04 -7.50
N VAL A 567 10.43 19.95 -6.73
CA VAL A 567 11.67 19.47 -6.08
C VAL A 567 12.69 18.99 -7.11
N THR A 568 12.23 18.27 -8.13
CA THR A 568 13.12 17.64 -9.13
C THR A 568 13.46 18.57 -10.30
N GLY A 569 12.66 19.61 -10.52
CA GLY A 569 12.74 20.46 -11.71
C GLY A 569 12.37 19.73 -13.00
N LYS A 570 11.58 18.65 -12.91
CA LYS A 570 11.23 17.77 -14.03
C LYS A 570 9.73 17.69 -14.30
N ASP A 571 9.36 17.56 -15.57
CA ASP A 571 8.00 17.16 -15.96
C ASP A 571 7.80 15.67 -15.64
N LEU A 572 7.05 15.41 -14.58
CA LEU A 572 6.70 14.06 -14.11
C LEU A 572 5.31 13.60 -14.57
N THR A 573 4.71 14.24 -15.57
CA THR A 573 3.35 13.91 -16.02
C THR A 573 3.23 12.46 -16.48
N GLU A 574 4.18 11.98 -17.31
CA GLU A 574 4.15 10.57 -17.76
C GLU A 574 4.36 9.61 -16.57
N PHE A 575 5.30 9.90 -15.67
CA PHE A 575 5.54 9.08 -14.49
C PHE A 575 4.26 8.83 -13.67
N PHE A 576 3.55 9.89 -13.29
CA PHE A 576 2.34 9.73 -12.47
C PHE A 576 1.16 9.11 -13.24
N THR A 577 1.02 9.41 -14.53
CA THR A 577 -0.06 8.81 -15.35
C THR A 577 0.17 7.33 -15.63
N ARG A 578 1.43 6.89 -15.81
CA ARG A 578 1.82 5.46 -15.87
C ARG A 578 1.49 4.72 -14.58
N TRP A 579 1.64 5.38 -13.43
CA TRP A 579 1.21 4.85 -12.14
C TRP A 579 -0.32 4.83 -11.93
N GLY A 580 -1.09 5.38 -12.87
CA GLY A 580 -2.55 5.38 -12.83
C GLY A 580 -3.18 6.61 -12.19
N MET A 581 -2.41 7.68 -11.91
CA MET A 581 -2.95 8.93 -11.37
C MET A 581 -3.62 9.77 -12.46
N GLU A 582 -4.83 10.25 -12.18
CA GLU A 582 -5.57 11.17 -13.05
C GLU A 582 -5.28 12.62 -12.68
N LEU A 583 -4.21 13.19 -13.24
CA LEU A 583 -3.83 14.58 -12.98
C LEU A 583 -4.80 15.57 -13.66
N SER A 584 -5.11 16.66 -12.94
CA SER A 584 -5.93 17.74 -13.48
C SER A 584 -5.24 18.43 -14.66
N GLN A 585 -6.02 19.06 -15.55
CA GLN A 585 -5.46 19.80 -16.69
C GLN A 585 -4.57 20.97 -16.25
N GLN A 586 -4.92 21.61 -15.13
CA GLN A 586 -4.10 22.67 -14.53
C GLN A 586 -2.74 22.13 -14.10
N THR A 587 -2.74 21.01 -13.39
CA THR A 587 -1.52 20.31 -12.96
C THR A 587 -0.65 19.96 -14.16
N LYS A 588 -1.19 19.29 -15.18
CA LYS A 588 -0.45 18.95 -16.41
C LYS A 588 0.16 20.17 -17.10
N THR A 589 -0.54 21.30 -17.12
CA THR A 589 -0.03 22.55 -17.69
C THR A 589 1.16 23.08 -16.90
N THR A 590 1.09 23.05 -15.56
CA THR A 590 2.20 23.47 -14.70
C THR A 590 3.40 22.52 -14.82
N LEU A 591 3.19 21.20 -14.86
CA LEU A 591 4.29 20.24 -14.97
C LEU A 591 5.07 20.41 -16.28
N ALA A 592 4.37 20.74 -17.37
CA ALA A 592 4.99 20.97 -18.68
C ALA A 592 5.91 22.22 -18.76
N GLU A 593 5.94 23.06 -17.71
CA GLU A 593 6.89 24.18 -17.61
C GLU A 593 8.29 23.75 -17.15
N TYR A 594 8.41 22.56 -16.54
CA TYR A 594 9.68 22.00 -16.10
C TYR A 594 10.43 21.28 -17.23
N ALA A 595 11.69 20.94 -17.00
CA ALA A 595 12.49 20.24 -18.00
C ALA A 595 11.97 18.81 -18.21
N GLU A 596 12.01 18.32 -19.44
CA GLU A 596 11.63 16.95 -19.77
C GLU A 596 12.43 15.92 -18.93
N GLU A 597 11.73 14.91 -18.42
CA GLU A 597 12.35 13.70 -17.87
C GLU A 597 12.47 12.66 -18.98
N THR A 598 13.67 12.53 -19.52
CA THR A 598 13.97 11.66 -20.67
C THR A 598 14.09 10.19 -20.29
N ARG A 599 14.08 9.87 -18.99
CA ARG A 599 14.12 8.49 -18.48
C ARG A 599 12.71 8.04 -18.12
N ASN A 600 12.42 6.79 -18.42
CA ASN A 600 11.25 6.05 -17.93
C ASN A 600 11.47 5.67 -16.46
N ILE A 601 11.49 6.66 -15.55
CA ILE A 601 11.86 6.44 -14.15
C ILE A 601 10.91 5.48 -13.38
N TRP A 602 9.73 5.21 -13.95
CA TRP A 602 8.80 4.18 -13.47
C TRP A 602 9.29 2.73 -13.67
N TYR A 603 10.40 2.53 -14.38
CA TYR A 603 11.08 1.23 -14.48
C TYR A 603 12.37 1.14 -13.64
N LEU A 604 12.64 2.10 -12.75
CA LEU A 604 13.81 2.01 -11.88
C LEU A 604 13.57 1.05 -10.72
N ASN A 605 14.65 0.40 -10.29
CA ASN A 605 14.74 -0.40 -9.07
C ASN A 605 15.99 -0.03 -8.25
N ASP A 606 16.22 -0.72 -7.14
CA ASP A 606 17.39 -0.48 -6.28
C ASP A 606 18.72 -0.67 -7.04
N GLN A 607 18.77 -1.61 -8.00
CA GLN A 607 19.95 -1.79 -8.86
C GLN A 607 20.17 -0.59 -9.80
N SER A 608 19.10 0.01 -10.33
CA SER A 608 19.18 1.24 -11.13
C SER A 608 19.88 2.37 -10.38
N ARG A 609 19.57 2.53 -9.09
CA ARG A 609 20.23 3.53 -8.24
C ARG A 609 21.70 3.19 -8.03
N ARG A 610 22.01 1.93 -7.73
CA ARG A 610 23.41 1.46 -7.60
C ARG A 610 24.22 1.74 -8.86
N ASP A 611 23.66 1.44 -10.03
CA ASP A 611 24.29 1.66 -11.33
C ASP A 611 24.50 3.15 -11.61
N ARG A 612 23.47 3.99 -11.40
CA ARG A 612 23.59 5.45 -11.57
C ARG A 612 24.71 6.02 -10.72
N LEU A 613 24.74 5.70 -9.42
CA LEU A 613 25.74 6.26 -8.51
C LEU A 613 27.16 5.75 -8.79
N ASN A 614 27.30 4.58 -9.41
CA ASN A 614 28.58 4.07 -9.91
C ASN A 614 29.02 4.73 -11.23
N GLY A 615 28.21 5.64 -11.79
CA GLY A 615 28.53 6.35 -13.04
C GLY A 615 28.37 5.49 -14.28
N GLU A 616 27.50 4.48 -14.24
CA GLU A 616 27.16 3.67 -15.40
C GLU A 616 26.58 4.54 -16.54
N ARG A 617 26.89 4.20 -17.80
CA ARG A 617 26.37 4.86 -19.01
C ARG A 617 25.01 4.31 -19.48
N GLN A 618 24.34 5.04 -20.35
CA GLN A 618 23.21 4.52 -21.11
C GLN A 618 23.64 3.30 -21.96
N ALA A 619 22.76 2.30 -22.08
CA ALA A 619 23.00 1.15 -22.94
C ALA A 619 22.91 1.52 -24.43
N GLU A 620 23.81 0.97 -25.24
CA GLU A 620 23.83 1.14 -26.70
C GLU A 620 23.64 -0.24 -27.34
N LEU A 621 22.50 -0.45 -28.01
CA LEU A 621 22.19 -1.73 -28.66
C LEU A 621 21.23 -1.60 -29.84
N THR A 622 21.10 -2.68 -30.59
CA THR A 622 20.01 -2.89 -31.56
C THR A 622 19.09 -4.01 -31.08
N ALA A 623 17.80 -3.90 -31.38
CA ALA A 623 16.79 -4.91 -31.03
C ALA A 623 16.08 -5.44 -32.26
N ASN A 624 15.67 -6.71 -32.20
CA ASN A 624 14.82 -7.37 -33.17
C ASN A 624 13.76 -8.19 -32.43
N VAL A 625 12.56 -8.31 -32.99
CA VAL A 625 11.50 -9.16 -32.45
C VAL A 625 10.79 -9.90 -33.57
N THR A 626 10.51 -11.18 -33.35
CA THR A 626 9.67 -11.99 -34.24
C THR A 626 8.51 -12.56 -33.47
N ALA A 627 7.33 -12.59 -34.08
CA ALA A 627 6.11 -13.13 -33.49
C ALA A 627 5.71 -14.42 -34.23
N ALA A 628 5.32 -15.45 -33.47
CA ALA A 628 4.78 -16.69 -34.00
C ALA A 628 3.54 -17.11 -33.21
N VAL A 629 2.52 -17.64 -33.89
CA VAL A 629 1.35 -18.23 -33.23
C VAL A 629 1.77 -19.54 -32.57
N GLU A 630 1.45 -19.69 -31.28
CA GLU A 630 1.68 -20.90 -30.51
C GLU A 630 0.33 -21.39 -29.95
N GLY A 631 -0.20 -22.48 -30.51
CA GLY A 631 -1.57 -22.93 -30.21
C GLY A 631 -2.65 -22.01 -30.78
N GLU A 632 -3.87 -22.05 -30.22
CA GLU A 632 -5.02 -21.33 -30.80
C GLU A 632 -5.13 -19.87 -30.34
N LYS A 633 -4.59 -19.51 -29.17
CA LYS A 633 -4.84 -18.21 -28.50
C LYS A 633 -3.60 -17.53 -27.95
N GLN A 634 -2.41 -17.98 -28.35
CA GLN A 634 -1.16 -17.41 -27.85
C GLN A 634 -0.25 -17.00 -29.00
N THR A 635 0.50 -15.93 -28.77
CA THR A 635 1.59 -15.51 -29.64
C THR A 635 2.88 -15.53 -28.83
N GLN A 636 3.86 -16.27 -29.31
CA GLN A 636 5.22 -16.25 -28.77
C GLN A 636 6.04 -15.19 -29.50
N LEU A 637 6.60 -14.26 -28.74
CA LEU A 637 7.58 -13.29 -29.19
C LEU A 637 8.98 -13.81 -28.88
N THR A 638 9.87 -13.77 -29.85
CA THR A 638 11.31 -13.97 -29.66
C THR A 638 12.00 -12.63 -29.83
N ILE A 639 12.55 -12.11 -28.74
CA ILE A 639 13.21 -10.80 -28.68
C ILE A 639 14.72 -11.07 -28.66
N THR A 640 15.44 -10.45 -29.59
CA THR A 640 16.90 -10.53 -29.65
C THR A 640 17.50 -9.14 -29.61
N VAL A 641 18.48 -8.94 -28.73
CA VAL A 641 19.28 -7.72 -28.63
C VAL A 641 20.73 -8.03 -28.98
N SER A 642 21.44 -7.04 -29.51
CA SER A 642 22.88 -7.14 -29.80
C SER A 642 23.60 -5.92 -29.26
N GLY A 643 24.57 -6.14 -28.36
CA GLY A 643 25.26 -5.09 -27.61
C GLY A 643 25.13 -5.31 -26.10
N ASP A 644 24.82 -4.24 -25.37
CA ASP A 644 24.78 -4.16 -23.90
C ASP A 644 23.60 -4.93 -23.24
N ALA A 645 23.40 -6.22 -23.53
CA ALA A 645 22.26 -7.00 -23.04
C ALA A 645 22.18 -7.10 -21.49
N ASP A 646 23.32 -7.11 -20.81
CA ASP A 646 23.44 -7.17 -19.34
C ASP A 646 23.03 -5.86 -18.65
N ARG A 647 22.93 -4.76 -19.40
CA ARG A 647 22.48 -3.44 -18.91
C ARG A 647 20.98 -3.22 -19.06
N ILE A 648 20.25 -4.19 -19.60
CA ILE A 648 18.81 -4.06 -19.87
C ILE A 648 17.97 -4.37 -18.62
N GLN A 649 17.05 -3.46 -18.32
CA GLN A 649 16.07 -3.59 -17.27
C GLN A 649 14.92 -4.52 -17.69
N GLY A 650 14.48 -4.37 -18.94
CA GLY A 650 13.46 -5.21 -19.53
C GLY A 650 12.88 -4.63 -20.81
N TYR A 651 11.73 -5.18 -21.18
CA TYR A 651 11.08 -4.96 -22.46
C TYR A 651 9.60 -4.62 -22.22
N GLU A 652 9.19 -3.42 -22.58
CA GLU A 652 7.77 -3.07 -22.62
C GLU A 652 7.17 -3.61 -23.94
N ILE A 653 6.15 -4.45 -23.81
CA ILE A 653 5.53 -5.15 -24.94
C ILE A 653 4.22 -4.45 -25.28
N LEU A 654 4.09 -3.99 -26.52
CA LEU A 654 2.87 -3.36 -27.04
C LEU A 654 2.27 -4.23 -28.14
N ARG A 655 0.98 -4.56 -28.01
CA ARG A 655 0.17 -5.23 -29.05
C ARG A 655 -0.70 -4.20 -29.73
N ASN A 656 -0.53 -4.03 -31.04
CA ASN A 656 -1.23 -3.03 -31.84
C ASN A 656 -1.15 -1.60 -31.25
N GLY A 657 0.01 -1.27 -30.65
CA GLY A 657 0.24 0.03 -30.00
C GLY A 657 -0.27 0.14 -28.56
N THR A 658 -0.94 -0.88 -28.02
CA THR A 658 -1.41 -0.91 -26.62
C THR A 658 -0.48 -1.77 -25.77
N PRO A 659 0.05 -1.28 -24.63
CA PRO A 659 0.84 -2.09 -23.72
C PRO A 659 0.10 -3.34 -23.22
N VAL A 660 0.78 -4.49 -23.22
CA VAL A 660 0.24 -5.78 -22.74
C VAL A 660 1.05 -6.41 -21.62
N GLY A 661 2.27 -5.94 -21.36
CA GLY A 661 3.07 -6.36 -20.22
C GLY A 661 4.52 -5.89 -20.28
N PHE A 662 5.28 -6.24 -19.25
CA PHE A 662 6.72 -5.98 -19.18
C PHE A 662 7.50 -7.27 -18.95
N LEU A 663 8.44 -7.60 -19.85
CA LEU A 663 9.35 -8.73 -19.66
C LEU A 663 10.63 -8.25 -18.96
N MET A 664 10.95 -8.78 -17.78
CA MET A 664 12.19 -8.48 -17.07
C MET A 664 13.42 -8.94 -17.86
N GLY A 665 14.44 -8.09 -17.94
CA GLY A 665 15.74 -8.45 -18.52
C GLY A 665 16.49 -9.44 -17.64
N ASN A 666 17.01 -10.53 -18.23
CA ASN A 666 17.81 -11.53 -17.53
C ASN A 666 19.29 -11.53 -17.94
N GLY A 667 19.72 -10.53 -18.72
CA GLY A 667 21.09 -10.42 -19.26
C GLY A 667 21.38 -11.29 -20.50
N SER A 668 20.41 -12.08 -20.98
CA SER A 668 20.52 -12.85 -22.22
C SER A 668 20.29 -11.98 -23.45
N GLU A 669 21.05 -12.24 -24.51
CA GLU A 669 20.85 -11.62 -25.83
C GLU A 669 19.50 -12.02 -26.45
N THR A 670 18.96 -13.20 -26.12
CA THR A 670 17.66 -13.67 -26.60
C THR A 670 16.75 -14.05 -25.44
N GLN A 671 15.51 -13.57 -25.47
CA GLN A 671 14.45 -13.89 -24.51
C GLN A 671 13.11 -14.06 -25.23
N THR A 672 12.17 -14.76 -24.61
CA THR A 672 10.83 -14.98 -25.15
C THR A 672 9.76 -14.42 -24.25
N TYR A 673 8.64 -13.99 -24.86
CA TYR A 673 7.44 -13.53 -24.16
C TYR A 673 6.22 -14.14 -24.83
N THR A 674 5.31 -14.74 -24.04
CA THR A 674 4.07 -15.31 -24.57
C THR A 674 2.91 -14.39 -24.21
N ASP A 675 2.28 -13.82 -25.24
CA ASP A 675 1.04 -13.05 -25.12
C ASP A 675 -0.17 -13.97 -25.29
N THR A 676 -1.12 -13.91 -24.35
CA THR A 676 -2.39 -14.64 -24.46
C THR A 676 -3.50 -13.70 -24.90
N VAL A 677 -3.99 -13.89 -26.12
CA VAL A 677 -4.89 -12.96 -26.82
C VAL A 677 -6.38 -13.20 -26.52
N GLY A 678 -6.74 -13.35 -25.25
CA GLY A 678 -8.15 -13.38 -24.78
C GLY A 678 -9.16 -14.09 -25.69
N THR A 679 -10.24 -13.38 -26.06
CA THR A 679 -11.29 -13.83 -26.99
C THR A 679 -11.10 -13.32 -28.41
N ALA A 680 -9.93 -12.77 -28.74
CA ALA A 680 -9.69 -12.22 -30.06
C ALA A 680 -9.57 -13.37 -31.07
N ASN A 681 -10.48 -13.42 -32.03
CA ASN A 681 -10.54 -14.44 -33.06
C ASN A 681 -10.59 -13.78 -34.45
N ASN A 682 -9.95 -14.41 -35.43
CA ASN A 682 -9.82 -13.91 -36.80
C ASN A 682 -9.17 -12.51 -36.86
N MET A 683 -8.23 -12.22 -35.96
CA MET A 683 -7.57 -10.91 -35.84
C MET A 683 -6.05 -11.01 -36.04
N ALA A 684 -5.49 -9.99 -36.68
CA ALA A 684 -4.07 -9.78 -36.85
C ALA A 684 -3.48 -8.90 -35.73
N PHE A 685 -2.27 -9.27 -35.31
CA PHE A 685 -1.50 -8.58 -34.28
C PHE A 685 -0.13 -8.19 -34.83
N ALA A 686 0.24 -6.95 -34.57
CA ALA A 686 1.62 -6.47 -34.67
C ALA A 686 2.11 -6.16 -33.25
N TYR A 687 3.36 -6.53 -32.98
CA TYR A 687 3.99 -6.25 -31.69
C TYR A 687 5.10 -5.23 -31.85
N THR A 688 5.18 -4.30 -30.92
CA THR A 688 6.31 -3.40 -30.75
C THR A 688 6.93 -3.68 -29.39
N VAL A 689 8.25 -3.73 -29.34
CA VAL A 689 9.02 -3.93 -28.12
C VAL A 689 9.89 -2.71 -27.90
N ARG A 690 9.69 -2.02 -26.78
CA ARG A 690 10.60 -0.95 -26.31
C ARG A 690 11.58 -1.56 -25.31
N VAL A 691 12.87 -1.45 -25.58
CA VAL A 691 13.95 -1.98 -24.74
C VAL A 691 14.39 -0.90 -23.76
N ILE A 692 14.19 -1.14 -22.46
CA ILE A 692 14.50 -0.17 -21.41
C ILE A 692 15.76 -0.60 -20.67
N ASP A 693 16.73 0.30 -20.53
CA ASP A 693 17.95 0.04 -19.77
C ASP A 693 17.77 0.24 -18.26
N LYS A 694 18.74 -0.22 -17.46
CA LYS A 694 18.72 -0.12 -16.00
C LYS A 694 18.72 1.32 -15.48
N LEU A 695 19.10 2.30 -16.29
CA LEU A 695 19.07 3.73 -15.92
C LEU A 695 17.74 4.41 -16.32
N GLY A 696 16.83 3.64 -16.93
CA GLY A 696 15.51 4.08 -17.35
C GLY A 696 15.46 4.65 -18.77
N TYR A 697 16.54 4.60 -19.55
CA TYR A 697 16.49 5.09 -20.93
C TYR A 697 15.91 4.04 -21.87
N GLU A 698 15.19 4.49 -22.91
CA GLU A 698 14.87 3.63 -24.05
C GLU A 698 16.14 3.45 -24.89
N ALA A 699 16.67 2.22 -24.90
CA ALA A 699 17.91 1.88 -25.59
C ALA A 699 17.69 1.48 -27.05
N ALA A 700 16.52 0.89 -27.35
CA ALA A 700 16.09 0.56 -28.71
C ALA A 700 14.59 0.28 -28.75
N THR A 701 14.03 0.27 -29.96
CA THR A 701 12.67 -0.21 -30.24
C THR A 701 12.70 -1.15 -31.44
N ALA A 702 11.88 -2.20 -31.41
CA ALA A 702 11.75 -3.19 -32.49
C ALA A 702 10.29 -3.51 -32.77
N GLU A 703 9.97 -3.79 -34.04
CA GLU A 703 8.63 -4.21 -34.48
C GLU A 703 8.68 -5.63 -35.02
N SER A 704 7.63 -6.42 -34.76
CA SER A 704 7.53 -7.81 -35.22
C SER A 704 6.91 -7.90 -36.60
N ASN A 705 7.09 -9.07 -37.24
CA ASN A 705 6.15 -9.51 -38.27
C ASN A 705 4.72 -9.57 -37.70
N GLN A 706 3.71 -9.42 -38.57
CA GLN A 706 2.33 -9.65 -38.17
C GLN A 706 2.07 -11.16 -38.00
N VAL A 707 1.24 -11.48 -37.00
CA VAL A 707 0.65 -12.81 -36.84
C VAL A 707 -0.86 -12.68 -36.80
N ARG A 708 -1.57 -13.74 -37.20
CA ARG A 708 -3.03 -13.76 -37.19
C ARG A 708 -3.51 -14.90 -36.32
N ILE A 709 -4.31 -14.58 -35.31
CA ILE A 709 -4.99 -15.56 -34.48
C ILE A 709 -6.33 -15.86 -35.12
N SER A 710 -6.55 -17.12 -35.44
CA SER A 710 -7.74 -17.63 -36.11
C SER A 710 -7.98 -19.05 -35.62
N TYR A 711 -9.12 -19.30 -34.99
CA TYR A 711 -9.47 -20.61 -34.45
C TYR A 711 -10.98 -20.86 -34.55
N ASP A 712 -11.36 -22.13 -34.62
CA ASP A 712 -12.75 -22.55 -34.57
C ASP A 712 -13.16 -22.77 -33.11
N GLN A 713 -14.07 -21.91 -32.61
CA GLN A 713 -14.51 -21.96 -31.22
C GLN A 713 -15.35 -23.22 -30.96
N THR A 714 -14.79 -24.19 -30.23
CA THR A 714 -15.48 -25.42 -29.84
C THR A 714 -16.29 -25.24 -28.56
N ILE A 715 -17.34 -26.06 -28.42
CA ILE A 715 -18.04 -26.25 -27.16
C ILE A 715 -17.19 -27.16 -26.27
N ASP A 716 -17.01 -26.77 -25.02
CA ASP A 716 -16.26 -27.55 -24.03
C ASP A 716 -16.83 -28.98 -23.90
N ALA A 717 -15.96 -29.98 -24.04
CA ALA A 717 -16.30 -31.39 -23.96
C ALA A 717 -16.90 -31.79 -22.60
N ASP A 718 -16.64 -31.03 -21.54
CA ASP A 718 -17.27 -31.25 -20.24
C ASP A 718 -18.78 -30.99 -20.27
N ARG A 719 -19.30 -30.25 -21.25
CA ARG A 719 -20.74 -29.95 -21.38
C ARG A 719 -21.55 -31.08 -22.01
N TYR A 720 -20.91 -32.06 -22.64
CA TYR A 720 -21.62 -33.14 -23.33
C TYR A 720 -20.99 -34.51 -23.10
N THR A 721 -21.78 -35.54 -23.38
CA THR A 721 -21.30 -36.92 -23.55
C THR A 721 -21.35 -37.26 -25.02
N ILE A 722 -20.36 -38.01 -25.51
CA ILE A 722 -20.31 -38.47 -26.89
C ILE A 722 -20.19 -40.00 -26.90
N THR A 723 -21.05 -40.67 -27.67
CA THR A 723 -21.05 -42.13 -27.81
C THR A 723 -21.24 -42.52 -29.27
N ARG A 724 -20.66 -43.65 -29.66
CA ARG A 724 -20.94 -44.31 -30.93
C ARG A 724 -21.87 -45.49 -30.66
N LEU A 725 -23.02 -45.52 -31.35
CA LEU A 725 -24.00 -46.60 -31.25
C LEU A 725 -23.57 -47.81 -32.10
N GLU A 726 -24.19 -48.97 -31.88
CA GLU A 726 -23.88 -50.21 -32.63
C GLU A 726 -24.13 -50.09 -34.14
N ASN A 727 -25.03 -49.19 -34.55
CA ASN A 727 -25.31 -48.91 -35.97
C ASN A 727 -24.32 -47.92 -36.60
N GLY A 728 -23.33 -47.44 -35.84
CA GLY A 728 -22.29 -46.51 -36.31
C GLY A 728 -22.57 -45.03 -36.04
N ASP A 729 -23.80 -44.67 -35.64
CA ASP A 729 -24.21 -43.28 -35.41
C ASP A 729 -23.51 -42.68 -34.18
N ILE A 730 -23.12 -41.42 -34.30
CA ILE A 730 -22.57 -40.63 -33.18
C ILE A 730 -23.70 -39.89 -32.48
N VAL A 731 -23.82 -40.06 -31.18
CA VAL A 731 -24.77 -39.33 -30.33
C VAL A 731 -24.00 -38.45 -29.37
N ILE A 732 -24.23 -37.14 -29.47
CA ILE A 732 -23.72 -36.13 -28.54
C ILE A 732 -24.89 -35.63 -27.70
N ALA A 733 -24.90 -35.91 -26.40
CA ALA A 733 -25.98 -35.52 -25.50
C ALA A 733 -25.47 -34.50 -24.47
N ALA A 734 -26.24 -33.43 -24.30
CA ALA A 734 -26.04 -32.45 -23.23
C ALA A 734 -25.98 -33.11 -21.84
N LYS A 735 -25.09 -32.62 -20.98
CA LYS A 735 -25.10 -32.97 -19.54
C LYS A 735 -26.02 -32.01 -18.77
N GLU A 736 -26.45 -32.46 -17.59
CA GLU A 736 -27.10 -31.63 -16.56
C GLU A 736 -28.34 -30.84 -17.04
N GLU A 737 -29.11 -31.37 -18.00
CA GLU A 737 -30.30 -30.72 -18.58
C GLU A 737 -30.03 -29.34 -19.22
N GLN A 738 -28.77 -29.03 -19.56
CA GLN A 738 -28.41 -27.77 -20.22
C GLN A 738 -28.36 -27.91 -21.75
N LEU A 739 -28.98 -27.00 -22.50
CA LEU A 739 -28.87 -27.01 -23.97
C LEU A 739 -27.46 -26.61 -24.45
N LEU A 740 -27.01 -27.26 -25.51
CA LEU A 740 -25.78 -26.93 -26.24
C LEU A 740 -26.13 -25.97 -27.38
N THR A 741 -25.76 -24.69 -27.26
CA THR A 741 -25.89 -23.74 -28.37
C THR A 741 -24.78 -23.97 -29.40
N THR A 742 -25.12 -24.63 -30.50
CA THR A 742 -24.17 -25.09 -31.52
C THR A 742 -24.56 -24.64 -32.93
N GLY A 743 -23.59 -24.22 -33.72
CA GLY A 743 -23.77 -23.77 -35.11
C GLY A 743 -23.04 -24.64 -36.14
N GLY A 744 -22.41 -25.72 -35.70
CA GLY A 744 -21.64 -26.59 -36.57
C GLY A 744 -20.89 -27.68 -35.81
N TRP A 745 -20.09 -28.42 -36.55
CA TRP A 745 -19.22 -29.46 -36.01
C TRP A 745 -17.91 -29.53 -36.79
N LYS A 746 -16.88 -30.06 -36.16
CA LYS A 746 -15.59 -30.33 -36.79
C LYS A 746 -15.04 -31.70 -36.43
N ILE A 747 -14.26 -32.27 -37.34
CA ILE A 747 -13.41 -33.43 -37.09
C ILE A 747 -11.95 -32.98 -37.16
N THR A 748 -11.19 -33.39 -36.15
CA THR A 748 -9.75 -33.16 -36.02
C THR A 748 -8.98 -34.47 -36.18
N GLY A 749 -7.66 -34.45 -35.97
CA GLY A 749 -6.83 -35.66 -35.97
C GLY A 749 -6.19 -35.99 -37.32
N ALA A 750 -5.36 -37.05 -37.33
CA ALA A 750 -4.46 -37.34 -38.45
C ALA A 750 -5.14 -37.97 -39.68
N GLN A 751 -6.39 -38.44 -39.56
CA GLN A 751 -7.14 -39.07 -40.64
C GLN A 751 -8.54 -38.46 -40.75
N LEU A 752 -8.67 -37.45 -41.60
CA LEU A 752 -9.97 -36.87 -41.96
C LEU A 752 -10.70 -37.74 -42.98
N PRO A 753 -12.03 -37.86 -42.91
CA PRO A 753 -12.83 -38.47 -43.98
C PRO A 753 -12.63 -37.74 -45.31
N ALA A 754 -12.33 -38.49 -46.37
CA ALA A 754 -12.08 -37.95 -47.71
C ALA A 754 -13.30 -38.03 -48.64
N ASP A 755 -14.25 -38.91 -48.34
CA ASP A 755 -15.47 -39.15 -49.11
C ASP A 755 -16.62 -39.66 -48.22
N GLY A 756 -17.82 -39.77 -48.78
CA GLY A 756 -19.03 -40.19 -48.07
C GLY A 756 -19.96 -39.03 -47.72
N THR A 757 -21.17 -39.36 -47.27
CA THR A 757 -22.21 -38.40 -46.88
C THR A 757 -22.54 -38.52 -45.41
N TYR A 758 -22.88 -37.41 -44.77
CA TYR A 758 -23.31 -37.36 -43.38
C TYR A 758 -24.63 -36.59 -43.26
N THR A 759 -25.39 -36.92 -42.22
CA THR A 759 -26.57 -36.15 -41.80
C THR A 759 -26.44 -35.84 -40.31
N VAL A 760 -26.64 -34.57 -39.95
CA VAL A 760 -26.71 -34.07 -38.58
C VAL A 760 -28.15 -33.75 -38.23
N THR A 761 -28.67 -34.39 -37.18
CA THR A 761 -30.00 -34.15 -36.63
C THR A 761 -29.87 -33.59 -35.22
N ILE A 762 -30.60 -32.51 -34.94
CA ILE A 762 -30.65 -31.84 -33.65
C ILE A 762 -31.99 -32.13 -32.98
N THR A 763 -31.95 -32.55 -31.73
CA THR A 763 -33.12 -32.67 -30.85
C THR A 763 -33.10 -31.52 -29.85
N GLY A 764 -34.11 -30.64 -29.92
CA GLY A 764 -34.27 -29.52 -28.99
C GLY A 764 -34.88 -29.93 -27.64
N GLU A 765 -35.05 -28.96 -26.73
CA GLU A 765 -35.59 -29.19 -25.37
C GLU A 765 -36.96 -29.89 -25.35
N SER A 766 -37.84 -29.55 -26.28
CA SER A 766 -39.19 -30.13 -26.41
C SER A 766 -39.21 -31.52 -27.05
N GLY A 767 -38.04 -32.08 -27.39
CA GLY A 767 -37.91 -33.35 -28.12
C GLY A 767 -38.15 -33.23 -29.63
N GLN A 768 -38.27 -32.02 -30.16
CA GLN A 768 -38.41 -31.79 -31.60
C GLN A 768 -37.10 -32.10 -32.33
N GLU A 769 -37.17 -32.97 -33.35
CA GLU A 769 -36.03 -33.30 -34.20
C GLU A 769 -36.01 -32.41 -35.44
N THR A 770 -34.84 -31.87 -35.77
CA THR A 770 -34.62 -31.03 -36.96
C THR A 770 -33.32 -31.46 -37.64
N VAL A 771 -33.36 -31.69 -38.94
CA VAL A 771 -32.12 -31.90 -39.72
C VAL A 771 -31.41 -30.55 -39.84
N ALA A 772 -30.20 -30.48 -39.29
CA ALA A 772 -29.40 -29.27 -39.25
C ALA A 772 -28.38 -29.18 -40.39
N LYS A 773 -27.92 -30.33 -40.93
CA LYS A 773 -27.05 -30.39 -42.11
C LYS A 773 -27.15 -31.77 -42.76
N THR A 774 -27.22 -31.81 -44.08
CA THR A 774 -26.89 -33.00 -44.88
C THR A 774 -25.80 -32.60 -45.83
N GLY A 775 -24.67 -33.29 -45.84
CA GLY A 775 -23.50 -32.89 -46.64
C GLY A 775 -22.60 -34.06 -47.03
N SER A 776 -21.55 -33.79 -47.80
CA SER A 776 -20.49 -34.74 -48.11
C SER A 776 -19.18 -34.36 -47.42
N PHE A 777 -18.35 -35.35 -47.07
CA PHE A 777 -17.00 -35.12 -46.57
C PHE A 777 -16.06 -34.49 -47.62
N THR A 778 -16.46 -34.44 -48.89
CA THR A 778 -15.78 -33.65 -49.92
C THR A 778 -16.05 -32.14 -49.79
N ASP A 779 -17.11 -31.76 -49.10
CA ASP A 779 -17.59 -30.38 -48.99
C ASP A 779 -17.10 -29.79 -47.66
N ASN A 780 -15.78 -29.65 -47.54
CA ASN A 780 -15.15 -29.15 -46.33
C ASN A 780 -15.20 -27.61 -46.29
N GLU A 781 -15.87 -27.05 -45.28
CA GLU A 781 -16.01 -25.59 -45.11
C GLU A 781 -14.77 -24.96 -44.43
N ASN A 782 -13.76 -25.76 -44.08
CA ASN A 782 -12.45 -25.28 -43.65
C ASN A 782 -11.53 -25.06 -44.86
N GLN A 783 -11.04 -23.83 -45.03
CA GLN A 783 -10.21 -23.46 -46.18
C GLN A 783 -8.78 -24.05 -46.15
N SER A 784 -8.22 -24.42 -44.99
CA SER A 784 -6.87 -25.02 -44.90
C SER A 784 -6.86 -26.52 -45.17
N GLY A 785 -8.00 -27.20 -45.02
CA GLY A 785 -8.13 -28.64 -45.16
C GLY A 785 -7.48 -29.45 -44.03
N GLU A 786 -6.97 -28.79 -42.98
CA GLU A 786 -6.34 -29.44 -41.82
C GLU A 786 -7.34 -30.07 -40.86
N THR A 787 -8.59 -29.61 -40.91
CA THR A 787 -9.74 -30.17 -40.19
C THR A 787 -10.91 -30.30 -41.15
N PHE A 788 -11.83 -31.22 -40.88
CA PHE A 788 -13.13 -31.20 -41.53
C PHE A 788 -14.07 -30.29 -40.74
N LEU A 789 -14.75 -29.38 -41.41
CA LEU A 789 -15.63 -28.38 -40.81
C LEU A 789 -16.95 -28.31 -41.58
N ALA A 790 -18.05 -28.27 -40.84
CA ALA A 790 -19.36 -28.01 -41.41
C ALA A 790 -20.27 -27.24 -40.45
N TYR A 791 -20.82 -26.14 -40.93
CA TYR A 791 -21.83 -25.31 -40.28
C TYR A 791 -23.24 -25.85 -40.55
N PHE A 792 -24.12 -25.58 -39.60
CA PHE A 792 -25.52 -25.98 -39.67
C PHE A 792 -26.33 -24.94 -40.43
N ASN A 793 -27.23 -25.43 -41.29
CA ASN A 793 -28.11 -24.61 -42.11
C ASN A 793 -29.34 -24.17 -41.31
N LYS A 794 -30.05 -23.16 -41.80
CA LYS A 794 -31.36 -22.77 -41.25
C LYS A 794 -32.38 -23.91 -41.38
N PRO A 795 -33.25 -24.16 -40.38
CA PRO A 795 -34.27 -25.20 -40.49
C PRO A 795 -35.18 -25.03 -41.73
N GLY A 796 -35.36 -26.13 -42.48
CA GLY A 796 -36.34 -26.20 -43.57
C GLY A 796 -35.90 -25.59 -44.91
N VAL A 797 -34.59 -25.40 -45.11
CA VAL A 797 -34.00 -24.88 -46.35
C VAL A 797 -33.26 -25.99 -47.12
N GLU A 798 -32.95 -25.73 -48.38
CA GLU A 798 -32.16 -26.64 -49.23
C GLU A 798 -30.68 -26.70 -48.77
N THR A 799 -29.97 -27.77 -49.13
CA THR A 799 -28.58 -28.01 -48.68
C THR A 799 -27.56 -27.01 -49.22
N SER A 800 -27.92 -26.21 -50.23
CA SER A 800 -27.06 -25.13 -50.76
C SER A 800 -27.08 -23.87 -49.90
N ASP A 801 -28.01 -23.71 -48.95
CA ASP A 801 -28.09 -22.51 -48.10
C ASP A 801 -26.82 -22.35 -47.26
N THR A 802 -26.22 -21.17 -47.26
CA THR A 802 -24.94 -20.91 -46.59
C THR A 802 -25.07 -20.14 -45.28
N ARG A 803 -26.31 -19.88 -44.83
CA ARG A 803 -26.58 -19.26 -43.53
C ARG A 803 -26.20 -20.20 -42.40
N ILE A 804 -25.37 -19.69 -41.49
CA ILE A 804 -25.01 -20.37 -40.26
C ILE A 804 -26.14 -20.17 -39.24
N TRP A 805 -26.79 -21.25 -38.87
CA TRP A 805 -27.86 -21.24 -37.88
C TRP A 805 -27.41 -21.84 -36.55
N MET A 806 -27.65 -21.11 -35.46
CA MET A 806 -27.37 -21.59 -34.11
C MET A 806 -28.58 -22.37 -33.58
N TYR A 807 -28.35 -23.60 -33.14
CA TYR A 807 -29.33 -24.48 -32.53
C TYR A 807 -29.07 -24.65 -31.04
N ASP A 808 -30.14 -24.67 -30.24
CA ASP A 808 -30.07 -25.11 -28.84
C ASP A 808 -30.41 -26.61 -28.76
N ALA A 809 -29.37 -27.43 -28.63
CA ALA A 809 -29.48 -28.89 -28.72
C ALA A 809 -29.47 -29.56 -27.35
N ALA A 810 -30.49 -30.35 -27.04
CA ALA A 810 -30.44 -31.35 -25.98
C ALA A 810 -29.64 -32.59 -26.43
N GLN A 811 -29.73 -32.93 -27.72
CA GLN A 811 -28.98 -34.00 -28.34
C GLN A 811 -28.64 -33.66 -29.81
N VAL A 812 -27.47 -34.10 -30.27
CA VAL A 812 -27.04 -34.05 -31.67
C VAL A 812 -26.74 -35.49 -32.11
N VAL A 813 -27.29 -35.92 -33.23
CA VAL A 813 -27.02 -37.22 -33.85
C VAL A 813 -26.33 -36.98 -35.18
N ILE A 814 -25.16 -37.58 -35.37
CA ILE A 814 -24.37 -37.49 -36.61
C ILE A 814 -24.23 -38.88 -37.20
N THR A 815 -24.78 -39.07 -38.40
CA THR A 815 -24.74 -40.33 -39.15
C THR A 815 -23.64 -40.29 -40.22
N GLY A 816 -23.15 -41.44 -40.66
CA GLY A 816 -22.18 -41.54 -41.76
C GLY A 816 -20.72 -41.28 -41.40
N VAL A 817 -20.39 -41.02 -40.12
CA VAL A 817 -19.01 -40.83 -39.65
C VAL A 817 -18.24 -42.17 -39.67
N PRO A 818 -17.12 -42.32 -40.39
CA PRO A 818 -16.36 -43.57 -40.45
C PRO A 818 -15.88 -44.06 -39.08
N ASP A 819 -15.74 -45.39 -38.92
CA ASP A 819 -15.35 -46.03 -37.65
C ASP A 819 -13.93 -45.70 -37.18
N TYR A 820 -13.04 -45.29 -38.10
CA TYR A 820 -11.67 -44.90 -37.75
C TYR A 820 -11.58 -43.50 -37.13
N VAL A 821 -12.63 -42.67 -37.24
CA VAL A 821 -12.68 -41.36 -36.59
C VAL A 821 -12.95 -41.56 -35.11
N THR A 822 -12.01 -41.11 -34.27
CA THR A 822 -12.13 -41.25 -32.82
C THR A 822 -13.11 -40.23 -32.25
N LEU A 823 -13.80 -40.56 -31.16
CA LEU A 823 -14.78 -39.65 -30.55
C LEU A 823 -14.13 -38.38 -29.99
N SER A 824 -12.87 -38.47 -29.54
CA SER A 824 -12.10 -37.31 -29.07
C SER A 824 -11.77 -36.31 -30.18
N ASP A 825 -11.86 -36.72 -31.44
CA ASP A 825 -11.60 -35.86 -32.59
C ASP A 825 -12.85 -35.11 -33.08
N ILE A 826 -14.04 -35.43 -32.56
CA ILE A 826 -15.32 -34.85 -32.96
C ILE A 826 -15.72 -33.76 -31.97
N HIS A 827 -15.89 -32.53 -32.47
CA HIS A 827 -16.19 -31.36 -31.66
C HIS A 827 -17.42 -30.62 -32.20
N LEU A 828 -18.26 -30.12 -31.30
CA LEU A 828 -19.31 -29.16 -31.66
C LEU A 828 -18.75 -27.73 -31.63
N LEU A 829 -19.32 -26.85 -32.45
CA LEU A 829 -18.87 -25.47 -32.60
C LEU A 829 -19.88 -24.49 -32.03
N SER A 830 -19.39 -23.51 -31.28
CA SER A 830 -20.18 -22.33 -30.96
C SER A 830 -20.21 -21.36 -32.15
N TYR A 831 -20.74 -20.15 -31.94
CA TYR A 831 -20.73 -19.11 -32.97
C TYR A 831 -19.30 -18.84 -33.48
N PRO A 832 -19.02 -18.94 -34.78
CA PRO A 832 -17.66 -18.88 -35.32
C PRO A 832 -17.09 -17.44 -35.44
N GLY A 833 -17.93 -16.42 -35.22
CA GLY A 833 -17.54 -15.01 -35.37
C GLY A 833 -17.35 -14.59 -36.82
N ASP A 834 -17.14 -13.29 -37.02
CA ASP A 834 -16.84 -12.74 -38.35
C ASP A 834 -15.42 -13.11 -38.77
N ASN A 835 -15.21 -13.27 -40.07
CA ASN A 835 -13.91 -13.56 -40.65
C ASN A 835 -13.78 -12.86 -42.00
N ILE A 836 -12.61 -12.30 -42.29
CA ILE A 836 -12.26 -11.79 -43.62
C ILE A 836 -10.91 -12.34 -44.06
N ALA A 837 -10.83 -12.76 -45.32
CA ALA A 837 -9.63 -13.31 -45.92
C ALA A 837 -9.47 -12.81 -47.36
N PHE A 838 -8.24 -12.52 -47.76
CA PHE A 838 -7.92 -12.21 -49.16
C PHE A 838 -8.00 -13.46 -50.04
N THR A 839 -8.39 -13.32 -51.31
CA THR A 839 -8.37 -14.44 -52.26
C THR A 839 -6.93 -14.84 -52.56
N GLU A 840 -6.56 -16.09 -52.33
CA GLU A 840 -5.19 -16.56 -52.56
C GLU A 840 -4.77 -16.38 -54.03
N GLY A 841 -3.61 -15.75 -54.25
CA GLY A 841 -3.02 -15.54 -55.59
C GLY A 841 -3.70 -14.50 -56.50
N ALA A 842 -4.88 -13.98 -56.13
CA ALA A 842 -5.65 -13.07 -57.00
C ALA A 842 -6.38 -11.95 -56.23
N SER A 843 -5.92 -11.59 -55.03
CA SER A 843 -6.62 -10.61 -54.17
C SER A 843 -6.50 -9.16 -54.62
N ILE A 844 -5.53 -8.81 -55.46
CA ILE A 844 -5.37 -7.47 -56.05
C ILE A 844 -5.14 -7.68 -57.54
N GLY A 845 -6.04 -7.18 -58.39
CA GLY A 845 -5.94 -7.40 -59.82
C GLY A 845 -6.74 -6.40 -60.65
N VAL A 846 -6.71 -6.56 -61.97
CA VAL A 846 -7.42 -5.70 -62.93
C VAL A 846 -8.53 -6.51 -63.60
N LEU A 847 -9.75 -5.97 -63.64
CA LEU A 847 -10.88 -6.64 -64.30
C LEU A 847 -10.62 -6.83 -65.80
N GLU A 848 -10.71 -8.07 -66.29
CA GLU A 848 -10.51 -8.39 -67.72
C GLU A 848 -11.73 -8.06 -68.59
N ARG A 849 -12.92 -8.09 -67.99
CA ARG A 849 -14.21 -7.85 -68.64
C ARG A 849 -15.07 -6.96 -67.75
N ASP A 850 -16.01 -6.25 -68.37
CA ASP A 850 -17.03 -5.50 -67.63
C ASP A 850 -17.77 -6.46 -66.68
N TYR A 851 -17.98 -6.04 -65.43
CA TYR A 851 -18.76 -6.78 -64.45
C TYR A 851 -20.02 -6.01 -64.11
N THR A 852 -21.16 -6.54 -64.52
CA THR A 852 -22.49 -5.98 -64.24
C THR A 852 -23.11 -6.70 -63.05
N TYR A 853 -23.60 -5.97 -62.05
CA TYR A 853 -24.30 -6.51 -60.88
C TYR A 853 -25.64 -5.81 -60.66
N ALA A 854 -26.56 -6.50 -59.99
CA ALA A 854 -27.88 -5.96 -59.67
C ALA A 854 -27.83 -5.08 -58.40
N ILE A 855 -28.62 -4.02 -58.40
CA ILE A 855 -28.86 -3.15 -57.24
C ILE A 855 -30.37 -3.10 -56.95
N ASP A 856 -30.74 -2.43 -55.85
CA ASP A 856 -32.15 -2.32 -55.44
C ASP A 856 -33.03 -1.69 -56.54
N GLY A 857 -34.30 -2.12 -56.60
CA GLY A 857 -35.26 -1.65 -57.60
C GLY A 857 -35.10 -2.23 -59.01
N GLY A 858 -34.31 -3.30 -59.19
CA GLY A 858 -34.14 -3.99 -60.47
C GLY A 858 -33.26 -3.25 -61.48
N GLN A 859 -32.43 -2.33 -60.99
CA GLN A 859 -31.40 -1.66 -61.79
C GLN A 859 -30.09 -2.46 -61.76
N THR A 860 -29.17 -2.12 -62.65
CA THR A 860 -27.85 -2.75 -62.71
C THR A 860 -26.77 -1.68 -62.79
N GLU A 861 -25.68 -1.89 -62.08
CA GLU A 861 -24.45 -1.10 -62.21
C GLU A 861 -23.38 -1.93 -62.91
N THR A 862 -22.37 -1.28 -63.50
CA THR A 862 -21.31 -1.96 -64.24
C THR A 862 -19.95 -1.38 -63.88
N ILE A 863 -19.06 -2.25 -63.42
CA ILE A 863 -17.64 -1.94 -63.23
C ILE A 863 -16.93 -2.24 -64.56
N PRO A 864 -16.31 -1.25 -65.22
CA PRO A 864 -15.72 -1.45 -66.53
C PRO A 864 -14.44 -2.30 -66.46
N ALA A 865 -14.15 -3.03 -67.54
CA ALA A 865 -12.88 -3.68 -67.77
C ALA A 865 -11.72 -2.67 -67.64
N GLY A 866 -10.58 -3.11 -67.10
CA GLY A 866 -9.42 -2.26 -66.82
C GLY A 866 -9.41 -1.60 -65.44
N THR A 867 -10.45 -1.82 -64.62
CA THR A 867 -10.54 -1.31 -63.24
C THR A 867 -9.76 -2.21 -62.28
N VAL A 868 -8.92 -1.62 -61.42
CA VAL A 868 -8.27 -2.30 -60.29
C VAL A 868 -9.31 -2.63 -59.23
N VAL A 869 -9.29 -3.87 -58.75
CA VAL A 869 -10.18 -4.36 -57.71
C VAL A 869 -9.40 -5.16 -56.68
N VAL A 870 -9.92 -5.18 -55.44
CA VAL A 870 -9.41 -5.98 -54.33
C VAL A 870 -10.49 -6.98 -53.92
N THR A 871 -10.14 -8.27 -53.86
CA THR A 871 -11.11 -9.37 -53.67
C THR A 871 -10.75 -10.25 -52.49
N GLY A 872 -11.77 -10.88 -51.91
CA GLY A 872 -11.59 -11.87 -50.86
C GLY A 872 -12.89 -12.53 -50.43
N SER A 873 -12.79 -13.43 -49.46
CA SER A 873 -13.95 -14.06 -48.82
C SER A 873 -14.26 -13.41 -47.48
N TYR A 874 -15.52 -13.49 -47.07
CA TYR A 874 -15.96 -13.11 -45.74
C TYR A 874 -16.97 -14.10 -45.16
N ARG A 875 -16.91 -14.29 -43.85
CA ARG A 875 -17.97 -14.90 -43.03
C ARG A 875 -18.53 -13.83 -42.14
N GLY A 876 -19.83 -13.61 -42.18
CA GLY A 876 -20.50 -12.54 -41.43
C GLY A 876 -21.88 -12.24 -41.98
N ASP A 877 -22.52 -11.24 -41.41
CA ASP A 877 -23.86 -10.80 -41.81
C ASP A 877 -23.74 -9.56 -42.72
N PRO A 878 -24.04 -9.67 -44.03
CA PRO A 878 -23.86 -8.57 -44.98
C PRO A 878 -24.67 -7.31 -44.65
N LEU A 879 -25.73 -7.38 -43.84
CA LEU A 879 -26.51 -6.20 -43.44
C LEU A 879 -25.82 -5.38 -42.35
N TYR A 880 -25.04 -6.04 -41.49
CA TYR A 880 -24.38 -5.39 -40.36
C TYR A 880 -22.88 -5.23 -40.57
N ASN A 881 -22.30 -5.96 -41.52
CA ASN A 881 -20.88 -5.94 -41.79
C ASN A 881 -20.50 -4.98 -42.93
N SER A 882 -19.32 -4.38 -42.79
CA SER A 882 -18.68 -3.57 -43.82
C SER A 882 -17.20 -3.90 -43.89
N VAL A 883 -16.57 -3.64 -45.05
CA VAL A 883 -15.13 -3.86 -45.25
C VAL A 883 -14.44 -2.54 -45.49
N ARG A 884 -13.33 -2.34 -44.78
CA ARG A 884 -12.39 -1.24 -44.97
C ARG A 884 -11.08 -1.81 -45.49
N VAL A 885 -10.57 -1.24 -46.57
CA VAL A 885 -9.24 -1.56 -47.08
C VAL A 885 -8.26 -0.49 -46.60
N VAL A 886 -7.25 -0.91 -45.85
CA VAL A 886 -6.22 -0.05 -45.26
C VAL A 886 -4.91 -0.29 -45.99
N ALA A 887 -4.39 0.77 -46.59
CA ALA A 887 -3.09 0.80 -47.24
C ALA A 887 -1.99 1.15 -46.24
N GLN A 888 -0.85 0.47 -46.36
CA GLN A 888 0.42 0.94 -45.84
C GLN A 888 1.10 1.80 -46.92
N MET A 889 1.31 3.06 -46.59
CA MET A 889 1.91 4.08 -47.45
C MET A 889 3.33 4.35 -47.00
N GLN A 890 4.29 4.23 -47.90
CA GLN A 890 5.70 4.47 -47.67
C GLN A 890 6.10 5.82 -48.26
N THR A 891 6.82 6.63 -47.49
CA THR A 891 7.35 7.92 -47.96
C THR A 891 8.85 7.97 -47.72
N MET A 892 9.62 8.25 -48.78
CA MET A 892 11.06 8.49 -48.68
C MET A 892 11.36 9.98 -48.62
N LYS A 893 12.33 10.37 -47.78
CA LYS A 893 12.82 11.75 -47.73
C LYS A 893 13.86 11.96 -48.84
N PRO A 894 13.64 12.88 -49.80
CA PRO A 894 14.57 13.15 -50.89
C PRO A 894 16.01 13.43 -50.41
N GLY A 895 16.98 12.68 -50.94
CA GLY A 895 18.40 12.87 -50.64
C GLY A 895 18.85 12.49 -49.22
N SER A 896 18.02 11.78 -48.46
CA SER A 896 18.33 11.32 -47.10
C SER A 896 18.71 9.84 -47.07
N SER A 897 19.60 9.46 -46.14
CA SER A 897 19.88 8.06 -45.78
C SER A 897 19.00 7.55 -44.63
N GLU A 898 18.05 8.37 -44.16
CA GLU A 898 17.08 7.99 -43.13
C GLU A 898 16.13 6.89 -43.65
N ALA A 899 15.69 6.01 -42.74
CA ALA A 899 14.73 4.96 -43.07
C ALA A 899 13.39 5.55 -43.57
N PRO A 900 12.71 4.88 -44.52
CA PRO A 900 11.43 5.33 -45.03
C PRO A 900 10.35 5.34 -43.94
N VAL A 901 9.47 6.34 -43.95
CA VAL A 901 8.33 6.44 -43.02
C VAL A 901 7.15 5.66 -43.60
N VAL A 902 6.58 4.76 -42.80
CA VAL A 902 5.37 3.99 -43.16
C VAL A 902 4.18 4.48 -42.35
N THR A 903 3.08 4.83 -43.03
CA THR A 903 1.82 5.27 -42.42
C THR A 903 0.66 4.41 -42.88
N LYS A 904 -0.36 4.22 -42.04
CA LYS A 904 -1.59 3.53 -42.43
C LYS A 904 -2.64 4.54 -42.92
N GLN A 905 -3.30 4.23 -44.02
CA GLN A 905 -4.37 5.04 -44.61
C GLN A 905 -5.54 4.16 -45.04
N THR A 906 -6.75 4.43 -44.54
CA THR A 906 -7.95 3.81 -45.10
C THR A 906 -8.20 4.37 -46.50
N LEU A 907 -8.37 3.49 -47.48
CA LEU A 907 -8.64 3.87 -48.86
C LEU A 907 -10.12 4.22 -49.04
N SER A 908 -10.38 5.29 -49.78
CA SER A 908 -11.71 5.57 -50.31
C SER A 908 -12.00 4.63 -51.48
N GLY A 909 -13.24 4.15 -51.57
CA GLY A 909 -13.70 3.26 -52.62
C GLY A 909 -15.07 2.70 -52.30
N GLU A 910 -15.58 1.88 -53.21
CA GLU A 910 -16.84 1.18 -53.08
C GLU A 910 -16.59 -0.28 -52.69
N THR A 911 -17.31 -0.78 -51.68
CA THR A 911 -17.25 -2.19 -51.26
C THR A 911 -18.57 -2.86 -51.58
N LEU A 912 -18.53 -3.96 -52.33
CA LEU A 912 -19.65 -4.86 -52.55
C LEU A 912 -19.45 -6.14 -51.72
N LEU A 913 -20.49 -6.54 -50.99
CA LEU A 913 -20.54 -7.81 -50.26
C LEU A 913 -21.57 -8.72 -50.94
N PHE A 914 -21.06 -9.79 -51.56
CA PHE A 914 -21.85 -10.78 -52.24
C PHE A 914 -22.17 -11.94 -51.30
N ALA A 915 -23.45 -12.31 -51.31
CA ALA A 915 -24.01 -13.41 -50.55
C ALA A 915 -25.03 -14.15 -51.42
N GLU A 916 -25.16 -15.47 -51.26
CA GLU A 916 -26.32 -16.18 -51.78
C GLU A 916 -27.58 -15.67 -51.05
N ILE A 917 -28.57 -15.18 -51.80
CA ILE A 917 -29.85 -14.72 -51.24
C ILE A 917 -30.81 -15.91 -51.23
N PRO A 918 -31.24 -16.39 -50.05
CA PRO A 918 -32.18 -17.50 -49.96
C PRO A 918 -33.55 -17.13 -50.53
N GLU A 919 -34.36 -18.13 -50.93
CA GLU A 919 -35.71 -17.90 -51.49
C GLU A 919 -36.63 -17.09 -50.56
N ASP A 920 -36.40 -17.15 -49.25
CA ASP A 920 -37.15 -16.41 -48.23
C ASP A 920 -36.73 -14.93 -48.07
N GLY A 921 -35.66 -14.51 -48.76
CA GLY A 921 -35.13 -13.15 -48.75
C GLY A 921 -34.49 -12.70 -47.43
N GLN A 922 -34.37 -13.58 -46.43
CA GLN A 922 -33.77 -13.25 -45.13
C GLN A 922 -32.28 -13.59 -45.14
N VAL A 923 -31.40 -12.60 -44.96
CA VAL A 923 -29.96 -12.82 -44.78
C VAL A 923 -29.59 -12.82 -43.30
N SER A 924 -28.55 -13.57 -42.95
CA SER A 924 -27.96 -13.66 -41.60
C SER A 924 -26.44 -13.84 -41.73
N THR A 925 -25.75 -14.28 -40.68
CA THR A 925 -24.34 -14.73 -40.83
C THR A 925 -24.26 -15.84 -41.89
N ILE A 926 -23.52 -15.60 -42.97
CA ILE A 926 -23.23 -16.58 -44.04
C ILE A 926 -21.81 -17.13 -43.89
N SER A 927 -21.58 -18.37 -44.33
CA SER A 927 -20.30 -19.06 -44.21
C SER A 927 -19.29 -18.75 -45.33
N ASP A 928 -19.74 -18.34 -46.52
CA ASP A 928 -18.96 -18.36 -47.76
C ASP A 928 -19.05 -17.06 -48.61
N GLY A 929 -19.36 -15.93 -47.98
CA GLY A 929 -19.48 -14.65 -48.65
C GLY A 929 -18.23 -14.23 -49.43
N PHE A 930 -18.42 -13.39 -50.44
CA PHE A 930 -17.35 -12.83 -51.27
C PHE A 930 -17.40 -11.29 -51.24
N PHE A 931 -16.26 -10.62 -51.03
CA PHE A 931 -16.19 -9.16 -51.09
C PHE A 931 -15.39 -8.68 -52.30
N LEU A 932 -15.82 -7.55 -52.85
CA LEU A 932 -15.14 -6.81 -53.90
C LEU A 932 -15.00 -5.35 -53.47
N PHE A 933 -13.78 -4.85 -53.39
CA PHE A 933 -13.50 -3.43 -53.17
C PHE A 933 -12.97 -2.80 -54.45
N VAL A 934 -13.60 -1.70 -54.86
CA VAL A 934 -13.24 -0.88 -56.01
C VAL A 934 -12.64 0.43 -55.49
N PRO A 935 -11.30 0.60 -55.52
CA PRO A 935 -10.67 1.83 -55.06
C PRO A 935 -11.12 3.04 -55.87
N GLU A 936 -11.41 4.16 -55.20
CA GLU A 936 -11.77 5.42 -55.88
C GLU A 936 -10.57 5.97 -56.68
N ASN A 937 -9.37 5.91 -56.08
CA ASN A 937 -8.13 6.36 -56.72
C ASN A 937 -7.41 5.22 -57.46
N GLN A 938 -7.85 4.96 -58.68
CA GLN A 938 -7.24 3.96 -59.58
C GLN A 938 -5.78 4.27 -59.96
N GLU A 939 -5.41 5.55 -59.99
CA GLU A 939 -4.06 6.00 -60.37
C GLU A 939 -3.02 5.70 -59.27
N ALA A 940 -3.42 5.73 -58.00
CA ALA A 940 -2.53 5.37 -56.89
C ALA A 940 -1.98 3.94 -57.03
N PHE A 941 -2.75 3.02 -57.61
CA PHE A 941 -2.34 1.64 -57.89
C PHE A 941 -1.40 1.51 -59.10
N ARG A 942 -1.34 2.53 -59.97
CA ARG A 942 -0.40 2.60 -61.09
C ARG A 942 0.97 3.12 -60.66
N GLN A 943 1.03 3.84 -59.54
CA GLN A 943 2.24 4.44 -58.96
C GLN A 943 2.94 3.52 -57.92
N VAL A 944 2.56 2.25 -57.87
CA VAL A 944 3.01 1.27 -56.87
C VAL A 944 4.39 0.72 -57.25
N ASN A 945 5.36 0.85 -56.33
CA ASN A 945 6.71 0.28 -56.42
C ASN A 945 7.46 0.53 -57.75
N GLU A 946 7.55 1.79 -58.16
CA GLU A 946 8.47 2.25 -59.22
C GLU A 946 9.94 2.22 -58.75
N ASP A 947 10.52 1.03 -58.74
CA ASP A 947 11.97 0.83 -58.61
C ASP A 947 12.61 0.98 -60.01
N HIS A 948 12.54 2.18 -60.59
CA HIS A 948 13.17 2.50 -61.87
C HIS A 948 14.56 3.08 -61.61
N GLY A 949 15.61 2.50 -62.23
CA GLY A 949 17.00 2.94 -62.08
C GLY A 949 17.31 4.38 -62.57
N ASP A 950 16.32 5.09 -63.10
CA ASP A 950 16.45 6.46 -63.65
C ASP A 950 15.46 7.47 -63.04
N ASN A 951 14.46 7.03 -62.25
CA ASN A 951 13.44 7.89 -61.64
C ASN A 951 13.04 7.33 -60.28
N HIS A 952 13.76 7.71 -59.22
CA HIS A 952 13.26 7.49 -57.87
C HIS A 952 11.97 8.29 -57.68
N ALA A 953 10.99 7.75 -56.93
CA ALA A 953 9.85 8.51 -56.45
C ALA A 953 10.33 9.58 -55.45
N VAL A 954 10.96 10.65 -55.97
CA VAL A 954 11.51 11.74 -55.17
C VAL A 954 10.34 12.59 -54.68
N GLY A 955 9.86 12.31 -53.46
CA GLY A 955 8.91 13.14 -52.72
C GLY A 955 7.44 12.68 -52.72
N ASN A 956 7.11 11.51 -53.28
CA ASN A 956 5.73 10.97 -53.31
C ASN A 956 5.55 9.79 -52.35
N SER A 957 4.37 9.70 -51.73
CA SER A 957 3.97 8.56 -50.90
C SER A 957 3.46 7.42 -51.79
N VAL A 958 4.00 6.21 -51.64
CA VAL A 958 3.64 5.04 -52.46
C VAL A 958 3.00 3.95 -51.62
N MET A 959 2.03 3.24 -52.19
CA MET A 959 1.38 2.12 -51.52
C MET A 959 2.27 0.88 -51.58
N ILE A 960 2.47 0.19 -50.45
CA ILE A 960 3.35 -0.99 -50.38
C ILE A 960 2.63 -2.26 -49.92
N ALA A 961 1.56 -2.14 -49.12
CA ALA A 961 0.77 -3.27 -48.67
C ALA A 961 -0.69 -2.88 -48.42
N LEU A 962 -1.60 -3.86 -48.48
CA LEU A 962 -3.02 -3.72 -48.14
C LEU A 962 -3.42 -4.68 -47.01
N GLN A 963 -4.33 -4.22 -46.18
CA GLN A 963 -5.04 -5.00 -45.19
C GLN A 963 -6.55 -4.79 -45.37
N ALA A 964 -7.32 -5.86 -45.46
CA ALA A 964 -8.77 -5.80 -45.37
C ALA A 964 -9.20 -5.98 -43.89
N GLN A 965 -10.10 -5.10 -43.45
CA GLN A 965 -10.68 -5.10 -42.10
C GLN A 965 -12.19 -5.22 -42.21
N MET A 966 -12.77 -6.13 -41.45
CA MET A 966 -14.21 -6.32 -41.34
C MET A 966 -14.71 -5.64 -40.07
N TRP A 967 -15.75 -4.82 -40.24
CA TRP A 967 -16.40 -4.06 -39.19
C TRP A 967 -17.84 -4.50 -39.08
N ARG A 968 -18.37 -4.59 -37.86
CA ARG A 968 -19.79 -4.88 -37.59
C ARG A 968 -20.43 -3.71 -36.85
N ALA A 969 -21.56 -3.23 -37.36
CA ALA A 969 -22.41 -2.23 -36.73
C ALA A 969 -23.43 -2.87 -35.78
N GLU A 970 -23.97 -2.08 -34.85
CA GLU A 970 -25.08 -2.49 -33.97
C GLU A 970 -26.43 -2.44 -34.67
N THR A 971 -26.55 -1.59 -35.70
CA THR A 971 -27.77 -1.41 -36.51
C THR A 971 -27.44 -1.59 -37.99
N VAL A 972 -28.47 -1.90 -38.80
CA VAL A 972 -28.34 -1.99 -40.26
C VAL A 972 -28.00 -0.65 -40.92
N ASP A 973 -28.20 0.46 -40.20
CA ASP A 973 -27.85 1.81 -40.66
C ASP A 973 -26.36 2.15 -40.44
N GLY A 974 -25.60 1.26 -39.79
CA GLY A 974 -24.17 1.40 -39.60
C GLY A 974 -23.74 2.07 -38.28
N ASP A 975 -24.63 2.13 -37.28
CA ASP A 975 -24.31 2.78 -36.00
C ASP A 975 -23.30 1.99 -35.16
N ASN A 976 -22.42 2.73 -34.47
CA ASN A 976 -21.41 2.23 -33.54
C ASN A 976 -20.57 1.04 -34.06
N PRO A 977 -19.89 1.16 -35.22
CA PRO A 977 -19.19 0.04 -35.84
C PRO A 977 -17.93 -0.33 -35.05
N ARG A 978 -17.71 -1.63 -34.84
CA ARG A 978 -16.49 -2.19 -34.25
C ARG A 978 -15.80 -3.15 -35.21
N MET A 979 -14.47 -3.18 -35.20
CA MET A 979 -13.71 -4.16 -35.98
C MET A 979 -13.88 -5.55 -35.37
N THR A 980 -14.21 -6.54 -36.19
CA THR A 980 -14.45 -7.93 -35.76
C THR A 980 -13.51 -8.94 -36.38
N SER A 981 -12.84 -8.60 -37.49
CA SER A 981 -11.81 -9.42 -38.11
C SER A 981 -10.90 -8.57 -39.00
N ASP A 982 -9.68 -9.00 -39.21
CA ASP A 982 -8.77 -8.43 -40.21
C ASP A 982 -7.81 -9.49 -40.78
N THR A 983 -7.20 -9.13 -41.91
CA THR A 983 -6.24 -9.94 -42.65
C THR A 983 -4.81 -9.63 -42.22
N LEU A 984 -3.86 -10.51 -42.56
CA LEU A 984 -2.46 -10.09 -42.64
C LEU A 984 -2.29 -9.11 -43.80
N ALA A 985 -1.37 -8.15 -43.67
CA ALA A 985 -1.04 -7.26 -44.77
C ALA A 985 -0.41 -8.03 -45.94
N ILE A 986 -0.92 -7.81 -47.16
CA ILE A 986 -0.37 -8.38 -48.40
C ILE A 986 0.33 -7.29 -49.21
N SER A 987 1.44 -7.62 -49.87
CA SER A 987 2.14 -6.66 -50.72
C SER A 987 1.30 -6.27 -51.93
N VAL A 988 1.34 -4.99 -52.29
CA VAL A 988 0.68 -4.52 -53.52
C VAL A 988 1.57 -4.83 -54.72
N PRO A 989 1.11 -5.63 -55.70
CA PRO A 989 1.89 -5.92 -56.91
C PRO A 989 2.03 -4.67 -57.76
N ARG A 990 3.07 -4.63 -58.61
CA ARG A 990 3.15 -3.60 -59.66
C ARG A 990 1.97 -3.74 -60.60
N TYR A 991 1.47 -2.61 -61.11
CA TYR A 991 0.31 -2.59 -62.01
C TYR A 991 0.46 -3.55 -63.19
N ASP A 992 1.60 -3.54 -63.88
CA ASP A 992 1.87 -4.43 -65.03
C ASP A 992 1.99 -5.92 -64.67
N SER A 993 2.10 -6.24 -63.38
CA SER A 993 2.16 -7.60 -62.84
C SER A 993 0.87 -8.03 -62.14
N MET A 994 -0.14 -7.15 -62.08
CA MET A 994 -1.44 -7.50 -61.51
C MET A 994 -2.11 -8.60 -62.35
N PRO A 995 -2.64 -9.66 -61.73
CA PRO A 995 -3.41 -10.66 -62.45
C PRO A 995 -4.69 -10.06 -63.04
N GLY A 996 -5.09 -10.57 -64.19
CA GLY A 996 -6.43 -10.34 -64.73
C GLY A 996 -7.45 -11.07 -63.86
N ILE A 997 -8.49 -10.34 -63.42
CA ILE A 997 -9.59 -10.90 -62.64
C ILE A 997 -10.82 -10.99 -63.51
N VAL A 998 -11.41 -12.19 -63.53
CA VAL A 998 -12.71 -12.44 -64.13
C VAL A 998 -13.69 -12.77 -62.99
N LEU A 999 -14.78 -12.01 -62.91
CA LEU A 999 -15.90 -12.31 -62.04
C LEU A 999 -16.99 -12.99 -62.89
N GLU A 1000 -17.37 -14.21 -62.53
CA GLU A 1000 -18.43 -14.98 -63.21
C GLU A 1000 -19.68 -15.03 -62.31
N GLN A 1001 -20.86 -14.92 -62.93
CA GLN A 1001 -22.15 -15.03 -62.26
C GLN A 1001 -22.66 -16.47 -62.27
#